data_AF-A0A2M8KYB6-F1
#
_entry.id   AF-A0A2M8KYB6-F1
#
_cell.length_a   1.000
_cell.length_b   1.000
_cell.length_c   1.000
_cell.angle_alpha   90.00
_cell.angle_beta   90.00
_cell.angle_gamma   90.00
#
_symmetry.space_group_name_H-M   'P 1'
#
loop_
_entity.id
_entity.type
_entity.pdbx_description
1 polymer ?
#
loop_
_entity_poly.entity_id
_entity_poly.type
_entity_poly.pdbx_seq_one_letter_code
_entity_poly.pdbx_strand_id
1 'polypeptide(L)'
;MQLTARLLGDPTGDQECVLDEAGALVDGTDSSLAAGDYDAIQTTEIASNRLDITDISVGERTGDTRFTLNGTGLLWIKDAGDAEPTRMFLRISGDFDNTDPGLGNGQTARCRMDSAEAGGGNEPVLTVTWNVGNQAPTAPTSLQTESQTNPTDITDPTPEFSAIYNDPDSGDLAPWYRIQVSSSSIGDWAILDWDSGTTTMATTTEGNRSPELSYGGSALASSTIYYWRIRFSDDDGKEGAWSTATSTFSLAAAGVPGVATTTGGIQNFVYTYDNVGNITKIVDTSETDTEKTIQYVYDDLYRLTSASTTLATTTQSDYVRTYAYSSIGNITSKSDVGSYTYGETGYANPHAATDINGATQTYSNSGNLLSNGTWNFRWDYVGRMKKASSTSATASYGYDHTGQRVFLAENDLATTTYANSLYSISSATTTKHIFANGQLVATIEVVGTATTTNYVHTDHLSGSSVITDDNGDVVQVLDYYPFGALRVDNQDTNFNEKRKFTGYEYDDSTGLNYAGARYQNPAKGRFTSQDPASRDVPESFLADPQQLNMYAYGRNNPVNLVDPTGEYILFPKFRAGLDIRFNRENIKNAASRYPDVRADILAANIYEERRGALNVNFIDTYTDVYGGLLGIDTSIGLGQIRISTAQNAANAGYFDVDQLYDDTFSFGGNMPQRLKMIHLLNNNETNAIIGAAFLQQQIDKWKEFAPDVANDPELLGSIYNDSRNDPADGGFSNPFGERVAGSIDRVNELLE
;
A
#
# COMPACT_ATOMS: atom_id res chain seq x y z
N MET A 1 -18.82 -31.29 -40.70
CA MET A 1 -20.18 -31.77 -40.37
C MET A 1 -20.22 -33.29 -40.34
N GLN A 2 -20.75 -33.83 -39.25
CA GLN A 2 -21.29 -35.19 -39.15
C GLN A 2 -22.73 -35.04 -38.71
N LEU A 3 -23.65 -35.76 -39.34
CA LEU A 3 -25.09 -35.70 -39.03
C LEU A 3 -25.51 -37.01 -38.37
N THR A 4 -26.06 -36.92 -37.16
CA THR A 4 -26.61 -38.07 -36.43
C THR A 4 -28.04 -37.76 -36.04
N ALA A 5 -29.01 -38.49 -36.61
CA ALA A 5 -30.42 -38.33 -36.30
C ALA A 5 -30.90 -39.49 -35.40
N ARG A 6 -31.79 -39.19 -34.45
CA ARG A 6 -32.43 -40.17 -33.56
C ARG A 6 -33.88 -39.76 -33.31
N LEU A 7 -34.83 -40.65 -33.60
CA LEU A 7 -36.23 -40.45 -33.22
C LEU A 7 -36.48 -40.90 -31.76
N LEU A 8 -37.42 -40.21 -31.11
CA LEU A 8 -38.05 -40.56 -29.84
C LEU A 8 -39.56 -40.54 -30.10
N GLY A 9 -40.30 -41.52 -29.58
CA GLY A 9 -41.72 -41.73 -29.93
C GLY A 9 -42.69 -41.57 -28.76
N ASP A 10 -43.93 -41.17 -29.12
CA ASP A 10 -45.25 -41.46 -28.53
C ASP A 10 -45.49 -41.14 -27.01
N PRO A 11 -46.71 -40.80 -26.54
CA PRO A 11 -48.02 -41.05 -27.18
C PRO A 11 -49.09 -39.94 -27.12
N THR A 12 -50.25 -40.27 -27.69
CA THR A 12 -51.57 -39.61 -27.64
C THR A 12 -51.80 -38.45 -28.62
N GLY A 13 -52.67 -38.70 -29.61
CA GLY A 13 -53.26 -37.66 -30.47
C GLY A 13 -54.78 -37.61 -30.32
N ASP A 14 -55.41 -36.59 -30.91
CA ASP A 14 -56.82 -36.59 -31.32
C ASP A 14 -57.14 -35.40 -32.27
N GLN A 15 -57.62 -35.74 -33.47
CA GLN A 15 -58.64 -35.10 -34.35
C GLN A 15 -58.58 -33.64 -34.91
N GLU A 16 -59.07 -33.55 -36.18
CA GLU A 16 -59.67 -32.40 -36.93
C GLU A 16 -58.76 -31.22 -37.37
N CYS A 17 -58.94 -30.55 -38.54
CA CYS A 17 -59.96 -30.59 -39.60
C CYS A 17 -59.41 -30.14 -41.00
N VAL A 18 -60.28 -29.81 -41.99
CA VAL A 18 -60.09 -30.13 -43.44
C VAL A 18 -60.36 -28.96 -44.46
N LEU A 19 -59.39 -28.47 -45.33
CA LEU A 19 -59.54 -27.45 -46.44
C LEU A 19 -58.67 -27.54 -47.81
N ASP A 20 -59.10 -28.12 -48.99
CA ASP A 20 -58.37 -28.16 -50.33
C ASP A 20 -58.87 -27.34 -51.59
N GLU A 21 -59.79 -27.79 -52.50
CA GLU A 21 -59.79 -27.36 -53.94
C GLU A 21 -60.37 -25.95 -54.23
N ALA A 22 -60.94 -25.30 -53.22
CA ALA A 22 -60.95 -23.83 -53.08
C ALA A 22 -60.63 -23.41 -51.63
N GLY A 23 -60.00 -24.33 -50.89
CA GLY A 23 -59.99 -24.49 -49.43
C GLY A 23 -61.21 -25.25 -48.85
N ALA A 24 -61.44 -26.56 -49.15
CA ALA A 24 -62.42 -27.49 -48.50
C ALA A 24 -62.11 -29.05 -48.60
N LEU A 25 -61.24 -29.67 -47.76
CA LEU A 25 -60.40 -30.87 -48.07
C LEU A 25 -61.12 -32.14 -48.53
N VAL A 26 -60.34 -32.93 -49.26
CA VAL A 26 -60.38 -34.40 -49.31
C VAL A 26 -59.38 -35.00 -48.32
N ASP A 27 -59.92 -35.57 -47.24
CA ASP A 27 -59.21 -36.54 -46.40
C ASP A 27 -58.90 -37.82 -47.21
N GLY A 28 -57.62 -38.17 -47.26
CA GLY A 28 -57.10 -39.39 -47.86
C GLY A 28 -56.43 -40.28 -46.82
N THR A 29 -57.17 -40.72 -45.78
CA THR A 29 -56.66 -41.71 -44.82
C THR A 29 -56.15 -42.96 -45.54
N ASP A 30 -54.83 -43.17 -45.58
CA ASP A 30 -54.28 -44.50 -45.78
C ASP A 30 -54.24 -45.22 -44.43
N SER A 31 -55.20 -46.13 -44.24
CA SER A 31 -55.36 -46.91 -43.01
C SER A 31 -54.43 -48.13 -42.93
N SER A 32 -53.31 -48.14 -43.66
CA SER A 32 -52.41 -49.31 -43.77
C SER A 32 -51.22 -49.32 -42.82
N LEU A 33 -50.89 -48.21 -42.14
CA LEU A 33 -49.79 -48.15 -41.17
C LEU A 33 -50.28 -48.50 -39.77
N ALA A 34 -49.83 -49.64 -39.26
CA ALA A 34 -50.06 -50.07 -37.88
C ALA A 34 -48.84 -49.73 -36.99
N ALA A 35 -49.05 -49.62 -35.69
CA ALA A 35 -47.97 -49.33 -34.74
C ALA A 35 -46.78 -50.33 -34.83
N GLY A 36 -47.05 -51.58 -35.24
CA GLY A 36 -46.02 -52.61 -35.44
C GLY A 36 -45.06 -52.37 -36.62
N ASP A 37 -45.41 -51.49 -37.57
CA ASP A 37 -44.55 -51.18 -38.72
C ASP A 37 -43.36 -50.28 -38.33
N TYR A 38 -43.47 -49.57 -37.19
CA TYR A 38 -42.41 -48.71 -36.66
C TYR A 38 -41.40 -49.47 -35.76
N ASP A 39 -41.83 -50.54 -35.08
CA ASP A 39 -40.99 -51.31 -34.14
C ASP A 39 -39.98 -52.27 -34.81
N ALA A 40 -40.09 -52.48 -36.12
CA ALA A 40 -39.22 -53.41 -36.85
C ALA A 40 -37.79 -52.86 -37.13
N ILE A 41 -37.55 -51.56 -36.94
CA ILE A 41 -36.29 -50.90 -37.35
C ILE A 41 -35.34 -50.71 -36.15
N GLN A 42 -34.92 -51.82 -35.54
CA GLN A 42 -33.78 -51.79 -34.62
C GLN A 42 -32.46 -51.69 -35.41
N THR A 43 -32.05 -50.43 -35.63
CA THR A 43 -30.77 -49.98 -36.20
C THR A 43 -30.50 -50.40 -37.66
N THR A 44 -30.51 -49.43 -38.57
CA THR A 44 -29.78 -49.54 -39.85
C THR A 44 -28.46 -48.79 -39.71
N GLU A 45 -27.35 -49.53 -39.70
CA GLU A 45 -26.01 -48.94 -39.78
C GLU A 45 -25.81 -48.31 -41.16
N ILE A 46 -25.60 -47.00 -41.23
CA ILE A 46 -25.35 -46.30 -42.51
C ILE A 46 -23.89 -46.48 -42.89
N ALA A 47 -23.67 -47.06 -44.07
CA ALA A 47 -22.34 -47.30 -44.63
C ALA A 47 -21.50 -46.02 -44.77
N SER A 48 -20.18 -46.17 -44.67
CA SER A 48 -19.17 -45.14 -44.38
C SER A 48 -18.95 -44.02 -45.42
N ASN A 49 -19.87 -43.80 -46.36
CA ASN A 49 -19.67 -42.88 -47.48
C ASN A 49 -20.32 -41.51 -47.20
N ARG A 50 -19.45 -40.53 -46.91
CA ARG A 50 -19.75 -39.09 -46.84
C ARG A 50 -20.62 -38.61 -48.01
N LEU A 51 -21.55 -37.71 -47.71
CA LEU A 51 -22.05 -36.74 -48.66
C LEU A 51 -21.45 -35.38 -48.29
N ASP A 52 -20.37 -34.98 -48.97
CA ASP A 52 -19.76 -33.67 -48.75
C ASP A 52 -20.60 -32.59 -49.48
N ILE A 53 -21.28 -31.74 -48.71
CA ILE A 53 -21.96 -30.53 -49.21
C ILE A 53 -21.00 -29.36 -48.98
N THR A 54 -20.15 -29.06 -49.96
CA THR A 54 -19.09 -28.06 -49.85
C THR A 54 -19.53 -26.63 -50.18
N ASP A 55 -20.61 -26.46 -50.96
CA ASP A 55 -21.00 -25.17 -51.55
C ASP A 55 -22.34 -24.65 -51.01
N ILE A 56 -22.40 -24.36 -49.71
CA ILE A 56 -23.43 -23.48 -49.13
C ILE A 56 -22.71 -22.30 -48.46
N SER A 57 -22.47 -21.25 -49.23
CA SER A 57 -21.95 -19.97 -48.74
C SER A 57 -23.09 -18.98 -48.50
N VAL A 58 -22.96 -18.15 -47.45
CA VAL A 58 -23.95 -17.11 -47.13
C VAL A 58 -23.73 -15.91 -48.06
N GLY A 59 -24.43 -15.88 -49.20
CA GLY A 59 -24.38 -14.72 -50.10
C GLY A 59 -25.02 -14.92 -51.49
N GLU A 60 -24.93 -16.12 -52.07
CA GLU A 60 -25.42 -16.37 -53.43
C GLU A 60 -26.84 -16.93 -53.47
N ARG A 61 -27.83 -16.02 -53.43
CA ARG A 61 -29.26 -16.38 -53.34
C ARG A 61 -30.03 -16.12 -54.65
N THR A 62 -29.69 -16.87 -55.71
CA THR A 62 -30.54 -17.00 -56.93
C THR A 62 -30.51 -18.42 -57.50
N GLY A 63 -31.16 -19.39 -56.85
CA GLY A 63 -31.39 -20.72 -57.42
C GLY A 63 -31.86 -21.78 -56.43
N ASP A 64 -32.73 -22.71 -56.87
CA ASP A 64 -33.08 -23.94 -56.15
C ASP A 64 -31.86 -24.88 -56.10
N THR A 65 -31.23 -25.05 -54.94
CA THR A 65 -30.24 -26.13 -54.75
C THR A 65 -30.96 -27.44 -54.44
N ARG A 66 -30.92 -28.41 -55.35
CA ARG A 66 -31.65 -29.68 -55.26
C ARG A 66 -30.72 -30.84 -54.88
N PHE A 67 -31.08 -31.60 -53.85
CA PHE A 67 -30.34 -32.78 -53.41
C PHE A 67 -30.94 -34.07 -53.99
N THR A 68 -30.08 -35.04 -54.35
CA THR A 68 -30.50 -36.37 -54.81
C THR A 68 -29.89 -37.44 -53.91
N LEU A 69 -30.72 -38.28 -53.30
CA LEU A 69 -30.29 -39.39 -52.43
C LEU A 69 -29.74 -40.55 -53.25
N ASN A 70 -28.63 -41.16 -52.83
CA ASN A 70 -27.98 -42.24 -53.56
C ASN A 70 -28.37 -43.65 -53.08
N GLY A 71 -29.10 -44.37 -53.94
CA GLY A 71 -28.76 -45.75 -54.32
C GLY A 71 -28.99 -46.93 -53.36
N THR A 72 -28.90 -46.80 -52.03
CA THR A 72 -28.92 -47.96 -51.10
C THR A 72 -29.99 -47.94 -50.00
N GLY A 73 -30.70 -46.83 -49.79
CA GLY A 73 -31.99 -46.80 -49.07
C GLY A 73 -33.14 -47.18 -50.00
N LEU A 74 -33.06 -48.35 -50.64
CA LEU A 74 -33.80 -48.68 -51.86
C LEU A 74 -35.34 -48.75 -51.71
N LEU A 75 -36.02 -48.25 -52.75
CA LEU A 75 -37.38 -48.57 -53.23
C LEU A 75 -38.64 -47.81 -52.77
N TRP A 76 -38.66 -46.99 -51.70
CA TRP A 76 -39.89 -46.25 -51.28
C TRP A 76 -39.82 -44.71 -51.31
N ILE A 77 -39.23 -44.15 -52.37
CA ILE A 77 -39.66 -42.85 -52.91
C ILE A 77 -39.84 -43.02 -54.42
N LYS A 78 -41.04 -43.37 -54.89
CA LYS A 78 -41.53 -43.09 -56.27
C LYS A 78 -43.05 -43.10 -56.39
N ASP A 79 -43.58 -41.92 -56.71
CA ASP A 79 -44.49 -41.59 -57.81
C ASP A 79 -45.59 -42.60 -58.21
N ALA A 80 -46.83 -42.12 -58.15
CA ALA A 80 -48.01 -42.73 -58.79
C ALA A 80 -48.99 -41.64 -59.28
N GLY A 81 -48.49 -40.61 -59.97
CA GLY A 81 -49.35 -39.55 -60.51
C GLY A 81 -48.66 -38.69 -61.56
N ASP A 82 -48.06 -37.58 -61.13
CA ASP A 82 -47.65 -36.49 -62.01
C ASP A 82 -46.20 -36.00 -61.77
N ALA A 83 -45.32 -36.47 -62.65
CA ALA A 83 -44.16 -35.77 -63.25
C ALA A 83 -43.02 -35.20 -62.37
N GLU A 84 -43.12 -35.13 -61.05
CA GLU A 84 -42.07 -34.55 -60.20
C GLU A 84 -41.67 -35.48 -59.03
N PRO A 85 -40.36 -35.66 -58.74
CA PRO A 85 -39.92 -36.41 -57.58
C PRO A 85 -40.32 -35.68 -56.29
N THR A 86 -40.41 -36.41 -55.18
CA THR A 86 -40.53 -35.81 -53.84
C THR A 86 -39.33 -34.89 -53.58
N ARG A 87 -39.57 -33.58 -53.58
CA ARG A 87 -38.53 -32.54 -53.44
C ARG A 87 -38.43 -32.08 -51.99
N MET A 88 -37.24 -32.15 -51.41
CA MET A 88 -36.89 -31.35 -50.22
C MET A 88 -36.57 -29.93 -50.66
N PHE A 89 -37.06 -28.93 -49.92
CA PHE A 89 -36.74 -27.51 -50.14
C PHE A 89 -36.27 -26.87 -48.83
N LEU A 90 -35.34 -25.91 -48.94
CA LEU A 90 -34.88 -25.10 -47.81
C LEU A 90 -35.46 -23.67 -47.95
N ARG A 91 -36.51 -23.34 -47.20
CA ARG A 91 -37.00 -21.96 -47.09
C ARG A 91 -36.31 -21.27 -45.91
N ILE A 92 -35.65 -20.15 -46.16
CA ILE A 92 -35.10 -19.25 -45.13
C ILE A 92 -35.90 -17.95 -45.17
N SER A 93 -36.35 -17.50 -44.00
CA SER A 93 -37.39 -16.49 -43.79
C SER A 93 -37.18 -15.17 -44.54
N GLY A 94 -38.28 -14.59 -45.02
CA GLY A 94 -38.30 -13.35 -45.78
C GLY A 94 -39.46 -13.28 -46.77
N ASP A 95 -40.69 -13.46 -46.30
CA ASP A 95 -41.88 -13.05 -47.06
C ASP A 95 -42.65 -12.04 -46.18
N PHE A 96 -42.73 -10.81 -46.68
CA PHE A 96 -43.25 -9.59 -46.06
C PHE A 96 -42.47 -8.96 -44.87
N ASP A 97 -42.10 -7.69 -45.09
CA ASP A 97 -41.74 -6.62 -44.14
C ASP A 97 -40.52 -6.75 -43.20
N ASN A 98 -39.34 -6.54 -43.80
CA ASN A 98 -38.35 -5.52 -43.40
C ASN A 98 -38.36 -5.00 -41.95
N THR A 99 -37.91 -5.83 -40.99
CA THR A 99 -36.99 -5.40 -39.90
C THR A 99 -36.18 -6.61 -39.45
N ASP A 100 -34.88 -6.41 -39.22
CA ASP A 100 -33.87 -7.47 -39.10
C ASP A 100 -33.69 -8.00 -37.66
N PRO A 101 -33.89 -9.30 -37.38
CA PRO A 101 -33.45 -9.95 -36.16
C PRO A 101 -32.13 -10.69 -36.40
N GLY A 102 -31.00 -10.00 -36.22
CA GLY A 102 -29.67 -10.59 -36.34
C GLY A 102 -29.45 -11.76 -35.36
N LEU A 103 -29.04 -12.92 -35.87
CA LEU A 103 -28.67 -14.08 -35.07
C LEU A 103 -27.22 -13.95 -34.56
N GLY A 104 -27.04 -14.10 -33.25
CA GLY A 104 -25.72 -14.02 -32.59
C GLY A 104 -24.94 -15.34 -32.64
N ASN A 105 -23.64 -15.27 -32.34
CA ASN A 105 -22.78 -16.46 -32.28
C ASN A 105 -23.32 -17.47 -31.24
N GLY A 106 -23.26 -18.76 -31.56
CA GLY A 106 -23.82 -19.83 -30.73
C GLY A 106 -25.35 -20.02 -30.79
N GLN A 107 -26.10 -19.24 -31.59
CA GLN A 107 -27.54 -19.44 -31.74
C GLN A 107 -27.90 -20.52 -32.77
N THR A 108 -28.77 -21.47 -32.38
CA THR A 108 -29.28 -22.50 -33.29
C THR A 108 -30.29 -21.91 -34.28
N ALA A 109 -29.91 -21.81 -35.57
CA ALA A 109 -30.85 -21.53 -36.64
C ALA A 109 -31.77 -22.75 -36.87
N ARG A 110 -32.96 -22.75 -36.25
CA ARG A 110 -33.98 -23.78 -36.49
C ARG A 110 -34.63 -23.53 -37.85
N CYS A 111 -34.26 -24.32 -38.86
CA CYS A 111 -35.12 -24.48 -40.03
C CYS A 111 -36.36 -25.27 -39.64
N ARG A 112 -37.49 -24.57 -39.47
CA ARG A 112 -38.79 -25.22 -39.31
C ARG A 112 -39.23 -25.72 -40.69
N MET A 113 -39.47 -27.02 -40.81
CA MET A 113 -40.09 -27.58 -42.00
C MET A 113 -41.59 -27.68 -41.75
N ASP A 114 -42.30 -26.60 -42.05
CA ASP A 114 -43.76 -26.68 -42.19
C ASP A 114 -44.06 -27.47 -43.48
N SER A 115 -44.44 -28.73 -43.35
CA SER A 115 -45.40 -29.30 -44.30
C SER A 115 -46.69 -28.50 -44.14
N ALA A 116 -47.21 -27.95 -45.24
CA ALA A 116 -48.46 -27.20 -45.17
C ALA A 116 -49.56 -28.08 -44.54
N GLU A 117 -50.20 -27.54 -43.50
CA GLU A 117 -51.37 -28.08 -42.78
C GLU A 117 -51.15 -29.30 -41.87
N ALA A 118 -50.71 -29.04 -40.63
CA ALA A 118 -51.35 -29.58 -39.41
C ALA A 118 -50.80 -28.87 -38.15
N GLY A 119 -51.61 -28.01 -37.52
CA GLY A 119 -51.22 -27.36 -36.26
C GLY A 119 -51.35 -28.33 -35.08
N GLY A 120 -50.24 -28.97 -34.65
CA GLY A 120 -50.34 -30.12 -33.74
C GLY A 120 -49.07 -30.50 -32.95
N GLY A 121 -48.35 -29.52 -32.38
CA GLY A 121 -47.45 -29.73 -31.24
C GLY A 121 -46.12 -30.47 -31.43
N ASN A 122 -46.02 -31.48 -32.31
CA ASN A 122 -44.81 -32.30 -32.52
C ASN A 122 -44.54 -32.52 -34.03
N GLU A 123 -43.83 -31.58 -34.64
CA GLU A 123 -43.34 -31.68 -36.02
C GLU A 123 -42.06 -32.54 -36.12
N PRO A 124 -41.81 -33.25 -37.24
CA PRO A 124 -40.54 -33.93 -37.48
C PRO A 124 -39.41 -32.92 -37.76
N VAL A 125 -38.66 -32.55 -36.72
CA VAL A 125 -37.55 -31.60 -36.83
C VAL A 125 -36.32 -32.26 -37.48
N LEU A 126 -35.88 -31.75 -38.64
CA LEU A 126 -34.53 -32.03 -39.13
C LEU A 126 -33.53 -31.20 -38.31
N THR A 127 -33.02 -31.78 -37.23
CA THR A 127 -31.90 -31.20 -36.49
C THR A 127 -30.63 -31.30 -37.32
N VAL A 128 -30.29 -30.21 -38.02
CA VAL A 128 -28.98 -30.05 -38.64
C VAL A 128 -27.98 -29.70 -37.54
N THR A 129 -27.34 -30.71 -36.95
CA THR A 129 -26.24 -30.49 -36.02
C THR A 129 -25.04 -29.98 -36.80
N TRP A 130 -24.73 -28.69 -36.64
CA TRP A 130 -23.64 -28.04 -37.36
C TRP A 130 -22.31 -28.34 -36.68
N ASN A 131 -21.82 -29.57 -36.84
CA ASN A 131 -20.45 -29.91 -36.45
C ASN A 131 -19.49 -29.21 -37.43
N VAL A 132 -19.19 -27.93 -37.20
CA VAL A 132 -17.80 -27.48 -37.33
C VAL A 132 -16.95 -28.50 -36.58
N GLY A 133 -15.98 -29.09 -37.28
CA GLY A 133 -15.14 -30.09 -36.64
C GLY A 133 -14.09 -29.33 -35.86
N ASN A 134 -14.06 -29.50 -34.54
CA ASN A 134 -13.18 -28.74 -33.64
C ASN A 134 -11.81 -28.47 -34.29
N GLN A 135 -11.55 -27.19 -34.44
CA GLN A 135 -10.31 -26.57 -34.87
C GLN A 135 -9.43 -26.29 -33.65
N ALA A 136 -8.26 -26.92 -33.61
CA ALA A 136 -7.32 -26.76 -32.50
C ALA A 136 -7.03 -25.28 -32.17
N PRO A 137 -6.88 -24.93 -30.87
CA PRO A 137 -6.71 -23.56 -30.42
C PRO A 137 -5.64 -22.78 -31.18
N THR A 138 -5.94 -21.50 -31.41
CA THR A 138 -4.94 -20.59 -31.98
C THR A 138 -3.86 -20.23 -30.96
N ALA A 139 -2.77 -19.64 -31.45
CA ALA A 139 -1.63 -19.29 -30.61
C ALA A 139 -2.04 -18.34 -29.46
N PRO A 140 -1.68 -18.66 -28.20
CA PRO A 140 -1.93 -17.78 -27.07
C PRO A 140 -1.26 -16.41 -27.21
N THR A 141 -1.88 -15.39 -26.63
CA THR A 141 -1.43 -13.98 -26.71
C THR A 141 -1.21 -13.39 -25.31
N SER A 142 -0.57 -12.22 -25.26
CA SER A 142 -0.36 -11.46 -24.01
C SER A 142 0.29 -12.27 -22.88
N LEU A 143 1.34 -13.03 -23.22
CA LEU A 143 2.12 -13.82 -22.28
C LEU A 143 2.70 -12.94 -21.17
N GLN A 144 2.57 -13.39 -19.92
CA GLN A 144 3.11 -12.74 -18.73
C GLN A 144 3.76 -13.77 -17.81
N THR A 145 4.79 -13.33 -17.09
CA THR A 145 5.42 -14.04 -15.98
C THR A 145 5.34 -13.12 -14.77
N GLU A 146 4.93 -13.60 -13.60
CA GLU A 146 4.66 -12.75 -12.42
C GLU A 146 3.69 -11.58 -12.71
N SER A 147 2.64 -11.82 -13.52
CA SER A 147 1.74 -10.77 -14.05
C SER A 147 2.42 -9.64 -14.84
N GLN A 148 3.70 -9.81 -15.24
CA GLN A 148 4.49 -8.82 -15.97
C GLN A 148 4.91 -9.33 -17.35
N THR A 149 5.12 -8.40 -18.30
CA THR A 149 5.65 -8.74 -19.63
C THR A 149 7.16 -8.67 -19.60
N ASN A 150 7.84 -9.80 -19.83
CA ASN A 150 9.30 -9.91 -19.89
C ASN A 150 10.09 -9.41 -18.64
N PRO A 151 9.73 -9.80 -17.40
CA PRO A 151 10.41 -9.35 -16.19
C PRO A 151 11.87 -9.85 -16.10
N THR A 152 12.78 -8.99 -15.64
CA THR A 152 14.23 -9.29 -15.58
C THR A 152 14.75 -9.75 -14.22
N ASP A 153 13.99 -9.52 -13.15
CA ASP A 153 14.48 -9.63 -11.76
C ASP A 153 13.50 -10.41 -10.87
N ILE A 154 13.04 -11.57 -11.36
CA ILE A 154 12.17 -12.45 -10.57
C ILE A 154 12.95 -12.98 -9.37
N THR A 155 12.40 -12.78 -8.16
CA THR A 155 12.94 -13.33 -6.91
C THR A 155 12.25 -14.63 -6.47
N ASP A 156 11.12 -14.98 -7.10
CA ASP A 156 10.46 -16.27 -6.88
C ASP A 156 11.24 -17.40 -7.60
N PRO A 157 11.63 -18.49 -6.90
CA PRO A 157 12.31 -19.63 -7.52
C PRO A 157 11.39 -20.52 -8.38
N THR A 158 10.08 -20.27 -8.37
CA THR A 158 9.01 -21.07 -9.00
C THR A 158 8.07 -20.21 -9.88
N PRO A 159 8.60 -19.36 -10.78
CA PRO A 159 7.84 -18.30 -11.44
C PRO A 159 6.51 -18.74 -12.06
N GLU A 160 5.48 -17.94 -11.84
CA GLU A 160 4.14 -18.14 -12.41
C GLU A 160 4.03 -17.60 -13.84
N PHE A 161 3.39 -18.37 -14.72
CA PHE A 161 3.12 -18.01 -16.12
C PHE A 161 1.61 -17.88 -16.39
N SER A 162 1.19 -16.87 -17.15
CA SER A 162 -0.17 -16.78 -17.67
C SER A 162 -0.25 -16.17 -19.08
N ALA A 163 -1.30 -16.54 -19.83
CA ALA A 163 -1.54 -16.04 -21.18
C ALA A 163 -3.05 -15.99 -21.49
N ILE A 164 -3.43 -15.25 -22.53
CA ILE A 164 -4.80 -15.24 -23.03
C ILE A 164 -5.01 -16.43 -23.97
N TYR A 165 -6.06 -17.22 -23.70
CA TYR A 165 -6.53 -18.33 -24.53
C TYR A 165 -7.37 -17.79 -25.70
N ASN A 166 -7.09 -18.26 -26.91
CA ASN A 166 -7.76 -17.84 -28.14
C ASN A 166 -8.19 -19.07 -28.94
N ASP A 167 -9.48 -19.18 -29.24
CA ASP A 167 -10.03 -20.30 -29.99
C ASP A 167 -10.85 -19.83 -31.20
N PRO A 168 -10.70 -20.42 -32.40
CA PRO A 168 -11.59 -20.15 -33.52
C PRO A 168 -13.02 -20.67 -33.29
N ASP A 169 -13.23 -21.68 -32.44
CA ASP A 169 -14.54 -22.28 -32.18
C ASP A 169 -15.15 -21.68 -30.90
N SER A 170 -16.23 -20.92 -31.08
CA SER A 170 -16.76 -20.03 -30.04
C SER A 170 -17.62 -20.78 -29.01
N GLY A 171 -17.09 -20.88 -27.79
CA GLY A 171 -17.71 -21.57 -26.65
C GLY A 171 -16.78 -22.58 -25.99
N ASP A 172 -15.73 -22.99 -26.69
CA ASP A 172 -14.75 -23.97 -26.22
C ASP A 172 -13.94 -23.43 -25.03
N LEU A 173 -13.50 -24.36 -24.18
CA LEU A 173 -12.80 -24.08 -22.93
C LEU A 173 -11.40 -24.68 -23.00
N ALA A 174 -10.42 -24.01 -22.39
CA ALA A 174 -9.10 -24.59 -22.15
C ALA A 174 -9.01 -25.19 -20.73
N PRO A 175 -9.21 -26.51 -20.53
CA PRO A 175 -8.87 -27.20 -19.28
C PRO A 175 -7.40 -27.67 -19.22
N TRP A 176 -6.66 -27.64 -20.34
CA TRP A 176 -5.27 -28.09 -20.40
C TRP A 176 -4.32 -27.05 -20.99
N TYR A 177 -3.08 -27.07 -20.51
CA TYR A 177 -1.97 -26.27 -21.04
C TYR A 177 -0.72 -27.11 -21.22
N ARG A 178 0.25 -26.55 -21.94
CA ARG A 178 1.64 -27.00 -21.92
C ARG A 178 2.58 -25.81 -22.04
N ILE A 179 3.52 -25.69 -21.10
CA ILE A 179 4.58 -24.68 -21.09
C ILE A 179 5.92 -25.34 -21.39
N GLN A 180 6.76 -24.64 -22.14
CA GLN A 180 8.17 -24.97 -22.32
C GLN A 180 9.03 -23.76 -21.96
N VAL A 181 10.14 -24.02 -21.25
CA VAL A 181 11.14 -23.04 -20.85
C VAL A 181 12.51 -23.50 -21.35
N SER A 182 13.28 -22.59 -21.95
CA SER A 182 14.64 -22.83 -22.43
C SER A 182 15.52 -21.59 -22.28
N SER A 183 16.74 -21.78 -21.81
CA SER A 183 17.86 -20.83 -21.81
C SER A 183 18.57 -20.74 -23.17
N SER A 184 18.17 -21.58 -24.13
CA SER A 184 18.66 -21.50 -25.52
C SER A 184 17.97 -20.36 -26.27
N SER A 185 18.65 -19.77 -27.25
CA SER A 185 18.15 -18.64 -28.02
C SER A 185 16.83 -18.94 -28.75
N ILE A 186 15.97 -17.91 -28.89
CA ILE A 186 14.71 -17.95 -29.65
C ILE A 186 14.85 -18.76 -30.95
N GLY A 187 14.11 -19.88 -31.02
CA GLY A 187 14.03 -20.74 -32.20
C GLY A 187 14.58 -22.14 -32.01
N ASP A 188 15.42 -22.39 -31.00
CA ASP A 188 15.86 -23.76 -30.65
C ASP A 188 15.09 -24.30 -29.43
N TRP A 189 14.05 -25.08 -29.72
CA TRP A 189 13.24 -25.78 -28.72
C TRP A 189 13.58 -27.27 -28.60
N ALA A 190 14.74 -27.71 -29.13
CA ALA A 190 15.21 -29.08 -28.95
C ALA A 190 15.93 -29.28 -27.60
N ILE A 191 16.41 -28.18 -27.00
CA ILE A 191 17.01 -28.15 -25.66
C ILE A 191 16.05 -27.35 -24.76
N LEU A 192 15.60 -27.97 -23.67
CA LEU A 192 14.61 -27.42 -22.74
C LEU A 192 15.15 -27.56 -21.31
N ASP A 193 15.03 -26.49 -20.53
CA ASP A 193 15.24 -26.54 -19.07
C ASP A 193 14.01 -27.11 -18.37
N TRP A 194 12.82 -26.89 -18.95
CA TRP A 194 11.57 -27.48 -18.49
C TRP A 194 10.54 -27.63 -19.61
N ASP A 195 9.71 -28.66 -19.47
CA ASP A 195 8.48 -28.90 -20.23
C ASP A 195 7.46 -29.45 -19.23
N SER A 196 6.31 -28.79 -19.07
CA SER A 196 5.27 -29.25 -18.16
C SER A 196 4.63 -30.57 -18.61
N GLY A 197 4.75 -30.92 -19.89
CA GLY A 197 3.82 -31.82 -20.56
C GLY A 197 2.42 -31.22 -20.63
N THR A 198 1.46 -31.96 -21.18
CA THR A 198 0.06 -31.52 -21.18
C THR A 198 -0.50 -31.68 -19.77
N THR A 199 -0.76 -30.57 -19.09
CA THR A 199 -1.14 -30.49 -17.67
C THR A 199 -2.53 -29.88 -17.53
N THR A 200 -3.32 -30.35 -16.56
CA THR A 200 -4.64 -29.78 -16.21
C THR A 200 -4.49 -28.42 -15.52
N MET A 201 -5.34 -27.47 -15.86
CA MET A 201 -5.55 -26.21 -15.15
C MET A 201 -7.04 -25.98 -14.88
N ALA A 202 -7.40 -24.88 -14.20
CA ALA A 202 -8.79 -24.46 -14.15
C ALA A 202 -9.24 -23.99 -15.54
N THR A 203 -10.45 -24.40 -15.95
CA THR A 203 -11.04 -24.11 -17.26
C THR A 203 -11.07 -22.62 -17.56
N THR A 204 -10.42 -22.22 -18.65
CA THR A 204 -10.37 -20.82 -19.13
C THR A 204 -11.25 -20.68 -20.37
N THR A 205 -12.15 -19.69 -20.40
CA THR A 205 -12.97 -19.35 -21.57
C THR A 205 -12.18 -18.57 -22.61
N GLU A 206 -12.56 -18.69 -23.88
CA GLU A 206 -12.00 -17.90 -25.00
C GLU A 206 -11.88 -16.40 -24.66
N GLY A 207 -10.79 -15.76 -25.08
CA GLY A 207 -10.50 -14.35 -24.86
C GLY A 207 -10.06 -13.97 -23.43
N ASN A 208 -10.05 -14.92 -22.48
CA ASN A 208 -9.66 -14.67 -21.10
C ASN A 208 -8.25 -15.16 -20.77
N ARG A 209 -7.65 -14.57 -19.73
CA ARG A 209 -6.35 -14.97 -19.18
C ARG A 209 -6.50 -16.27 -18.39
N SER A 210 -5.56 -17.19 -18.58
CA SER A 210 -5.44 -18.42 -17.79
C SER A 210 -5.23 -18.12 -16.30
N PRO A 211 -5.44 -19.09 -15.40
CA PRO A 211 -4.82 -19.06 -14.08
C PRO A 211 -3.30 -18.82 -14.18
N GLU A 212 -2.70 -18.46 -13.06
CA GLU A 212 -1.25 -18.45 -12.92
C GLU A 212 -0.72 -19.89 -12.80
N LEU A 213 0.29 -20.23 -13.62
CA LEU A 213 0.79 -21.58 -13.83
C LEU A 213 2.27 -21.66 -13.39
N SER A 214 2.53 -22.16 -12.20
CA SER A 214 3.87 -22.19 -11.58
C SER A 214 4.90 -23.02 -12.36
N TYR A 215 6.15 -22.56 -12.36
CA TYR A 215 7.30 -23.30 -12.89
C TYR A 215 7.59 -24.57 -12.07
N GLY A 216 7.50 -25.74 -12.71
CA GLY A 216 7.73 -27.05 -12.09
C GLY A 216 9.04 -27.74 -12.47
N GLY A 217 10.05 -27.00 -12.95
CA GLY A 217 11.30 -27.54 -13.48
C GLY A 217 12.45 -27.63 -12.47
N SER A 218 13.68 -27.79 -12.98
CA SER A 218 14.89 -27.76 -12.15
C SER A 218 15.24 -26.32 -11.75
N ALA A 219 15.94 -26.13 -10.63
CA ALA A 219 16.32 -24.79 -10.16
C ALA A 219 16.98 -23.95 -11.26
N LEU A 220 16.38 -22.79 -11.55
CA LEU A 220 16.81 -21.86 -12.58
C LEU A 220 18.03 -21.05 -12.10
N ALA A 221 18.86 -20.61 -13.05
CA ALA A 221 20.07 -19.84 -12.78
C ALA A 221 19.80 -18.34 -12.83
N SER A 222 20.27 -17.62 -11.80
CA SER A 222 20.31 -16.15 -11.77
C SER A 222 20.97 -15.54 -13.00
N SER A 223 20.50 -14.35 -13.40
CA SER A 223 21.01 -13.59 -14.56
C SER A 223 20.97 -14.30 -15.91
N THR A 224 20.31 -15.47 -15.99
CA THR A 224 20.09 -16.20 -17.23
C THR A 224 18.74 -15.78 -17.81
N ILE A 225 18.73 -15.33 -19.06
CA ILE A 225 17.48 -15.06 -19.78
C ILE A 225 16.90 -16.41 -20.22
N TYR A 226 15.77 -16.75 -19.63
CA TYR A 226 14.94 -17.88 -20.02
C TYR A 226 13.87 -17.41 -21.00
N TYR A 227 13.73 -18.13 -22.10
CA TYR A 227 12.66 -17.98 -23.07
C TYR A 227 11.59 -19.01 -22.76
N TRP A 228 10.32 -18.61 -22.84
CA TRP A 228 9.21 -19.53 -22.66
C TRP A 228 8.10 -19.31 -23.68
N ARG A 229 7.32 -20.37 -23.86
CA ARG A 229 6.14 -20.41 -24.70
C ARG A 229 5.08 -21.30 -24.09
N ILE A 230 3.84 -21.06 -24.46
CA ILE A 230 2.67 -21.81 -23.99
C ILE A 230 1.76 -22.17 -25.16
N ARG A 231 1.03 -23.26 -25.00
CA ARG A 231 -0.16 -23.61 -25.78
C ARG A 231 -1.23 -24.18 -24.87
N PHE A 232 -2.47 -24.07 -25.31
CA PHE A 232 -3.62 -24.69 -24.65
C PHE A 232 -4.13 -25.88 -25.46
N SER A 233 -4.89 -26.76 -24.81
CA SER A 233 -5.76 -27.70 -25.49
C SER A 233 -7.19 -27.42 -25.04
N ASP A 234 -8.13 -27.48 -25.98
CA ASP A 234 -9.56 -27.36 -25.71
C ASP A 234 -10.13 -28.58 -24.97
N ASP A 235 -11.39 -28.50 -24.55
CA ASP A 235 -12.12 -29.56 -23.84
C ASP A 235 -12.61 -30.71 -24.75
N ASP A 236 -12.63 -30.52 -26.07
CA ASP A 236 -12.85 -31.58 -27.08
C ASP A 236 -11.55 -32.35 -27.45
N GLY A 237 -10.41 -31.96 -26.86
CA GLY A 237 -9.15 -32.68 -26.89
C GLY A 237 -8.21 -32.38 -28.07
N LYS A 238 -8.33 -31.23 -28.77
CA LYS A 238 -7.29 -30.80 -29.72
C LYS A 238 -6.23 -29.96 -29.01
N GLU A 239 -4.98 -30.22 -29.36
CA GLU A 239 -3.83 -29.48 -28.83
C GLU A 239 -3.48 -28.33 -29.78
N GLY A 240 -3.55 -27.09 -29.28
CA GLY A 240 -3.41 -25.88 -30.06
C GLY A 240 -1.98 -25.53 -30.50
N ALA A 241 -1.88 -24.43 -31.23
CA ALA A 241 -0.61 -23.86 -31.65
C ALA A 241 0.18 -23.27 -30.46
N TRP A 242 1.51 -23.35 -30.52
CA TRP A 242 2.39 -22.60 -29.63
C TRP A 242 2.22 -21.09 -29.84
N SER A 243 2.40 -20.32 -28.76
CA SER A 243 2.42 -18.85 -28.81
C SER A 243 3.38 -18.35 -29.90
N THR A 244 2.90 -17.41 -30.72
CA THR A 244 3.67 -16.84 -31.84
C THR A 244 4.79 -15.92 -31.36
N ALA A 245 4.57 -15.23 -30.23
CA ALA A 245 5.61 -14.57 -29.48
C ALA A 245 6.22 -15.53 -28.46
N THR A 246 7.54 -15.49 -28.33
CA THR A 246 8.28 -16.08 -27.20
C THR A 246 8.46 -14.99 -26.15
N SER A 247 7.99 -15.25 -24.94
CA SER A 247 8.19 -14.35 -23.80
C SER A 247 9.51 -14.70 -23.10
N THR A 248 10.12 -13.74 -22.43
CA THR A 248 11.34 -13.95 -21.65
C THR A 248 11.09 -13.76 -20.16
N PHE A 249 11.98 -14.27 -19.33
CA PHE A 249 12.19 -13.77 -17.97
C PHE A 249 13.63 -14.03 -17.53
N SER A 250 14.08 -13.39 -16.46
CA SER A 250 15.29 -13.81 -15.74
C SER A 250 15.08 -13.77 -14.23
N LEU A 251 15.76 -14.67 -13.52
CA LEU A 251 15.87 -14.60 -12.07
C LEU A 251 16.88 -13.51 -11.69
N ALA A 252 16.61 -12.82 -10.58
CA ALA A 252 17.48 -11.82 -9.99
C ALA A 252 18.92 -12.34 -9.81
N ALA A 253 19.90 -11.46 -10.01
CA ALA A 253 21.31 -11.81 -10.01
C ALA A 253 21.78 -12.35 -8.65
N ALA A 254 22.43 -13.52 -8.64
CA ALA A 254 23.18 -14.00 -7.50
C ALA A 254 24.45 -13.15 -7.40
N GLY A 255 24.48 -12.22 -6.43
CA GLY A 255 25.35 -11.04 -6.47
C GLY A 255 26.84 -11.28 -6.72
N VAL A 256 27.34 -10.71 -7.82
CA VAL A 256 28.77 -10.47 -8.13
C VAL A 256 28.84 -9.14 -8.91
N PRO A 257 29.80 -8.22 -8.64
CA PRO A 257 29.55 -6.79 -8.82
C PRO A 257 29.95 -6.19 -10.18
N GLY A 258 29.27 -5.10 -10.53
CA GLY A 258 29.81 -4.03 -11.38
C GLY A 258 29.37 -3.99 -12.85
N VAL A 259 28.23 -3.36 -13.12
CA VAL A 259 28.03 -2.19 -14.01
C VAL A 259 26.54 -1.79 -13.95
N ALA A 260 26.27 -0.49 -13.76
CA ALA A 260 24.98 0.01 -13.29
C ALA A 260 23.92 0.27 -14.38
N THR A 261 22.66 -0.08 -14.08
CA THR A 261 21.40 0.65 -14.36
C THR A 261 20.23 -0.20 -13.84
N THR A 262 19.51 0.11 -12.75
CA THR A 262 19.57 1.23 -11.78
C THR A 262 20.10 0.74 -10.43
N THR A 263 21.17 1.37 -9.92
CA THR A 263 21.78 1.05 -8.61
C THR A 263 20.80 1.18 -7.45
N GLY A 264 20.88 0.25 -6.49
CA GLY A 264 20.19 0.35 -5.19
C GLY A 264 20.66 1.54 -4.35
N GLY A 265 21.77 2.18 -4.75
CA GLY A 265 22.28 3.40 -4.17
C GLY A 265 22.82 3.21 -2.76
N ILE A 266 23.19 4.31 -2.11
CA ILE A 266 23.63 4.26 -0.71
C ILE A 266 22.48 4.00 0.28
N GLN A 267 21.23 4.17 -0.15
CA GLN A 267 20.03 3.96 0.68
C GLN A 267 18.80 3.78 -0.24
N ASN A 268 18.00 2.72 -0.05
CA ASN A 268 16.74 2.55 -0.79
C ASN A 268 15.69 1.81 0.05
N PHE A 269 14.84 2.57 0.76
CA PHE A 269 13.82 2.02 1.65
C PHE A 269 12.43 1.91 1.01
N VAL A 270 11.84 0.72 1.07
CA VAL A 270 10.42 0.45 0.77
C VAL A 270 9.69 0.04 2.04
N TYR A 271 8.60 0.73 2.35
CA TYR A 271 7.80 0.51 3.55
C TYR A 271 6.48 -0.20 3.21
N THR A 272 6.08 -1.18 4.00
CA THR A 272 4.74 -1.78 3.98
C THR A 272 4.03 -1.48 5.30
N TYR A 273 2.72 -1.24 5.24
CA TYR A 273 1.90 -0.77 6.36
C TYR A 273 0.72 -1.71 6.59
N ASP A 274 0.20 -1.76 7.83
CA ASP A 274 -1.15 -2.28 8.12
C ASP A 274 -2.24 -1.20 7.91
N ASN A 275 -3.51 -1.56 8.09
CA ASN A 275 -4.65 -0.66 7.87
C ASN A 275 -4.72 0.53 8.84
N VAL A 276 -4.06 0.45 10.01
CA VAL A 276 -3.96 1.59 10.94
C VAL A 276 -2.66 2.38 10.75
N GLY A 277 -1.74 1.83 9.95
CA GLY A 277 -0.51 2.44 9.47
C GLY A 277 0.75 2.08 10.26
N ASN A 278 0.75 1.03 11.09
CA ASN A 278 2.03 0.52 11.61
C ASN A 278 2.85 -0.04 10.44
N ILE A 279 4.15 0.25 10.39
CA ILE A 279 5.09 -0.35 9.46
C ILE A 279 5.22 -1.84 9.78
N THR A 280 4.71 -2.71 8.90
CA THR A 280 4.78 -4.17 8.99
C THR A 280 5.99 -4.75 8.27
N LYS A 281 6.57 -4.00 7.31
CA LYS A 281 7.81 -4.39 6.62
C LYS A 281 8.64 -3.17 6.25
N ILE A 282 9.97 -3.28 6.37
CA ILE A 282 10.95 -2.40 5.72
C ILE A 282 11.81 -3.28 4.84
N VAL A 283 11.93 -2.94 3.56
CA VAL A 283 12.94 -3.49 2.66
C VAL A 283 13.94 -2.38 2.40
N ASP A 284 15.22 -2.67 2.59
CA ASP A 284 16.36 -1.83 2.25
C ASP A 284 17.18 -2.58 1.20
N THR A 285 17.17 -2.12 -0.04
CA THR A 285 17.95 -2.72 -1.15
C THR A 285 19.18 -1.85 -1.49
N SER A 286 19.74 -1.16 -0.50
CA SER A 286 20.95 -0.36 -0.71
C SER A 286 22.17 -1.24 -0.95
N GLU A 287 23.19 -0.66 -1.59
CA GLU A 287 24.48 -1.29 -1.84
C GLU A 287 25.43 -1.12 -0.63
N THR A 288 24.89 -1.15 0.59
CA THR A 288 25.62 -0.94 1.85
C THR A 288 25.32 -2.05 2.87
N ASP A 289 26.07 -2.10 3.97
CA ASP A 289 25.83 -3.03 5.09
C ASP A 289 24.46 -2.85 5.81
N THR A 290 23.64 -1.87 5.40
CA THR A 290 22.25 -1.77 5.85
C THR A 290 21.28 -2.66 5.06
N GLU A 291 21.64 -3.23 3.90
CA GLU A 291 20.75 -4.09 3.09
C GLU A 291 20.08 -5.16 3.96
N LYS A 292 18.74 -5.24 3.89
CA LYS A 292 17.90 -6.13 4.72
C LYS A 292 16.44 -6.07 4.29
N THR A 293 15.71 -7.15 4.51
CA THR A 293 14.25 -7.10 4.71
C THR A 293 13.93 -7.34 6.18
N ILE A 294 13.26 -6.40 6.84
CA ILE A 294 12.73 -6.55 8.20
C ILE A 294 11.22 -6.70 8.15
N GLN A 295 10.67 -7.70 8.83
CA GLN A 295 9.23 -7.82 9.13
C GLN A 295 8.96 -7.50 10.60
N TYR A 296 7.83 -6.84 10.85
CA TYR A 296 7.39 -6.42 12.18
C TYR A 296 5.98 -6.96 12.48
N VAL A 297 5.78 -7.39 13.72
CA VAL A 297 4.49 -7.84 14.24
C VAL A 297 4.15 -7.04 15.49
N TYR A 298 2.87 -6.69 15.64
CA TYR A 298 2.34 -5.91 16.75
C TYR A 298 1.25 -6.70 17.49
N ASP A 299 0.90 -6.28 18.71
CA ASP A 299 -0.35 -6.69 19.37
C ASP A 299 -1.50 -5.71 19.11
N ASP A 300 -2.68 -6.01 19.63
CA ASP A 300 -3.90 -5.19 19.48
C ASP A 300 -3.80 -3.78 20.11
N LEU A 301 -2.75 -3.51 20.89
CA LEU A 301 -2.42 -2.17 21.44
C LEU A 301 -1.31 -1.49 20.62
N TYR A 302 -0.97 -2.05 19.47
CA TYR A 302 0.09 -1.65 18.55
C TYR A 302 1.48 -1.65 19.17
N ARG A 303 1.73 -2.47 20.20
CA ARG A 303 3.07 -2.66 20.79
C ARG A 303 3.82 -3.70 19.97
N LEU A 304 5.10 -3.43 19.67
CA LEU A 304 5.92 -4.30 18.84
C LEU A 304 6.18 -5.64 19.54
N THR A 305 5.67 -6.76 19.03
CA THR A 305 5.86 -8.10 19.59
C THR A 305 6.98 -8.90 18.91
N SER A 306 7.25 -8.63 17.63
CA SER A 306 8.36 -9.25 16.89
C SER A 306 8.99 -8.29 15.88
N ALA A 307 10.31 -8.41 15.71
CA ALA A 307 11.06 -7.87 14.58
C ALA A 307 12.03 -8.95 14.08
N SER A 308 11.91 -9.34 12.82
CA SER A 308 12.74 -10.40 12.21
C SER A 308 13.32 -9.95 10.89
N THR A 309 14.62 -10.17 10.68
CA THR A 309 15.27 -9.90 9.40
C THR A 309 15.46 -11.15 8.57
N THR A 310 15.48 -10.92 7.27
CA THR A 310 15.85 -11.83 6.19
C THR A 310 16.66 -11.04 5.17
N LEU A 311 17.56 -11.69 4.44
CA LEU A 311 18.37 -11.04 3.39
C LEU A 311 19.24 -9.88 3.92
N ALA A 312 19.79 -10.01 5.14
CA ALA A 312 20.88 -9.14 5.57
C ALA A 312 22.13 -9.35 4.69
N THR A 313 22.95 -8.31 4.49
CA THR A 313 24.25 -8.43 3.81
C THR A 313 25.10 -9.57 4.38
N THR A 314 25.99 -10.16 3.58
CA THR A 314 26.87 -11.27 4.02
C THR A 314 27.81 -10.95 5.19
N THR A 315 27.99 -9.67 5.51
CA THR A 315 28.74 -9.15 6.67
C THR A 315 27.92 -9.14 7.97
N GLN A 316 26.60 -9.38 7.87
CA GLN A 316 25.62 -9.28 8.93
C GLN A 316 24.81 -10.58 9.06
N SER A 317 24.38 -10.90 10.28
CA SER A 317 23.54 -12.07 10.53
C SER A 317 22.07 -11.68 10.62
N ASP A 318 21.21 -12.50 10.03
CA ASP A 318 19.77 -12.40 10.27
C ASP A 318 19.43 -12.57 11.76
N TYR A 319 18.43 -11.83 12.22
CA TYR A 319 18.02 -11.82 13.63
C TYR A 319 16.51 -11.99 13.80
N VAL A 320 16.12 -12.49 14.97
CA VAL A 320 14.73 -12.42 15.47
C VAL A 320 14.74 -11.81 16.87
N ARG A 321 14.11 -10.65 17.03
CA ARG A 321 13.84 -10.02 18.32
C ARG A 321 12.37 -10.19 18.67
N THR A 322 12.07 -10.81 19.79
CA THR A 322 10.71 -10.92 20.32
C THR A 322 10.59 -10.17 21.65
N TYR A 323 9.40 -9.62 21.87
CA TYR A 323 9.07 -8.74 22.98
C TYR A 323 7.76 -9.21 23.60
N ALA A 324 7.73 -9.26 24.93
CA ALA A 324 6.51 -9.56 25.69
C ALA A 324 6.21 -8.41 26.65
N TYR A 325 4.92 -8.16 26.90
CA TYR A 325 4.45 -7.05 27.72
C TYR A 325 3.46 -7.51 28.79
N SER A 326 3.40 -6.80 29.91
CA SER A 326 2.30 -6.91 30.87
C SER A 326 1.05 -6.16 30.39
N SER A 327 -0.06 -6.34 31.11
CA SER A 327 -1.30 -5.58 30.88
C SER A 327 -1.12 -4.07 31.05
N ILE A 328 -0.17 -3.64 31.91
CA ILE A 328 0.18 -2.22 32.14
C ILE A 328 1.35 -1.75 31.26
N GLY A 329 1.67 -2.47 30.18
CA GLY A 329 2.65 -2.04 29.18
C GLY A 329 4.12 -2.16 29.60
N ASN A 330 4.43 -2.84 30.70
CA ASN A 330 5.81 -3.14 31.08
C ASN A 330 6.38 -4.23 30.17
N ILE A 331 7.55 -4.04 29.54
CA ILE A 331 8.31 -5.14 28.92
C ILE A 331 8.55 -6.21 30.00
N THR A 332 8.11 -7.45 29.77
CA THR A 332 8.36 -8.62 30.66
C THR A 332 9.46 -9.53 30.12
N SER A 333 9.68 -9.52 28.81
CA SER A 333 10.78 -10.25 28.16
C SER A 333 11.24 -9.55 26.88
N LYS A 334 12.54 -9.66 26.60
CA LYS A 334 13.20 -9.29 25.34
C LYS A 334 14.16 -10.41 24.95
N SER A 335 14.07 -10.98 23.75
CA SER A 335 14.92 -12.15 23.39
C SER A 335 16.42 -11.86 23.36
N ASP A 336 16.82 -10.59 23.19
CA ASP A 336 18.21 -10.09 23.26
C ASP A 336 18.71 -9.81 24.69
N VAL A 337 17.81 -9.69 25.67
CA VAL A 337 18.18 -9.26 27.04
C VAL A 337 17.86 -10.30 28.10
N GLY A 338 16.74 -11.03 27.97
CA GLY A 338 16.15 -11.88 29.00
C GLY A 338 14.89 -11.26 29.63
N SER A 339 14.54 -11.76 30.82
CA SER A 339 13.34 -11.36 31.57
C SER A 339 13.50 -10.03 32.31
N TYR A 340 12.37 -9.35 32.53
CA TYR A 340 12.25 -8.11 33.29
C TYR A 340 11.26 -8.35 34.43
N THR A 341 11.66 -8.04 35.66
CA THR A 341 10.83 -8.20 36.86
C THR A 341 10.50 -6.84 37.46
N TYR A 342 9.34 -6.70 38.09
CA TYR A 342 8.82 -5.45 38.66
C TYR A 342 8.36 -5.66 40.10
N GLY A 343 8.22 -4.56 40.86
CA GLY A 343 7.62 -4.59 42.18
C GLY A 343 6.09 -4.75 42.19
N GLU A 344 5.44 -4.51 41.03
CA GLU A 344 3.98 -4.58 40.83
C GLU A 344 3.18 -3.76 41.88
N THR A 345 1.90 -4.12 42.09
CA THR A 345 0.96 -3.40 42.95
C THR A 345 1.46 -3.24 44.39
N GLY A 346 1.53 -1.98 44.86
CA GLY A 346 1.99 -1.64 46.21
C GLY A 346 3.46 -1.21 46.28
N TYR A 347 4.22 -1.38 45.20
CA TYR A 347 5.49 -0.70 45.01
C TYR A 347 5.26 0.73 44.50
N ALA A 348 6.09 1.69 44.94
CA ALA A 348 5.88 3.12 44.63
C ALA A 348 5.98 3.44 43.12
N ASN A 349 6.73 2.64 42.36
CA ASN A 349 6.97 2.83 40.93
C ASN A 349 6.67 1.52 40.17
N PRO A 350 5.40 1.17 39.88
CA PRO A 350 5.03 -0.13 39.29
C PRO A 350 5.62 -0.37 37.89
N HIS A 351 6.05 0.69 37.20
CA HIS A 351 6.71 0.62 35.89
C HIS A 351 8.24 0.57 35.96
N ALA A 352 8.84 0.70 37.15
CA ALA A 352 10.27 0.54 37.35
C ALA A 352 10.61 -0.95 37.46
N ALA A 353 11.38 -1.47 36.50
CA ALA A 353 11.85 -2.86 36.54
C ALA A 353 12.86 -2.98 37.68
N THR A 354 12.64 -3.88 38.64
CA THR A 354 13.51 -4.12 39.81
C THR A 354 14.64 -5.11 39.51
N ASP A 355 14.49 -5.93 38.47
CA ASP A 355 15.53 -6.80 37.94
C ASP A 355 15.42 -6.89 36.41
N ILE A 356 16.57 -6.94 35.73
CA ILE A 356 16.64 -7.24 34.30
C ILE A 356 17.70 -8.32 34.07
N ASN A 357 17.23 -9.54 33.79
CA ASN A 357 18.06 -10.74 33.58
C ASN A 357 19.11 -10.97 34.69
N GLY A 358 18.69 -10.90 35.96
CA GLY A 358 19.55 -11.10 37.13
C GLY A 358 20.39 -9.89 37.53
N ALA A 359 20.32 -8.78 36.78
CA ALA A 359 20.91 -7.51 37.19
C ALA A 359 19.88 -6.69 37.98
N THR A 360 20.06 -6.59 39.31
CA THR A 360 19.24 -5.75 40.18
C THR A 360 19.28 -4.28 39.72
N GLN A 361 18.10 -3.70 39.56
CA GLN A 361 17.91 -2.28 39.30
C GLN A 361 17.45 -1.58 40.58
N THR A 362 17.89 -0.35 40.81
CA THR A 362 17.47 0.45 41.98
C THR A 362 17.11 1.86 41.55
N TYR A 363 16.15 2.50 42.24
CA TYR A 363 15.61 3.80 41.87
C TYR A 363 15.50 4.71 43.09
N SER A 364 15.45 6.02 42.86
CA SER A 364 15.03 7.00 43.86
C SER A 364 13.51 6.92 44.08
N ASN A 365 13.02 7.54 45.16
CA ASN A 365 11.58 7.68 45.39
C ASN A 365 10.87 8.47 44.26
N SER A 366 11.61 9.27 43.48
CA SER A 366 11.14 10.03 42.32
C SER A 366 11.34 9.28 40.99
N GLY A 367 11.55 7.96 41.04
CA GLY A 367 11.59 7.12 39.84
C GLY A 367 12.87 7.21 39.00
N ASN A 368 13.93 7.87 39.47
CA ASN A 368 15.20 7.97 38.74
C ASN A 368 16.10 6.76 39.04
N LEU A 369 16.57 6.05 38.00
CA LEU A 369 17.44 4.88 38.13
C LEU A 369 18.76 5.27 38.84
N LEU A 370 19.05 4.66 39.98
CA LEU A 370 20.27 4.87 40.77
C LEU A 370 21.37 3.86 40.45
N SER A 371 21.00 2.63 40.09
CA SER A 371 21.94 1.60 39.65
C SER A 371 21.25 0.58 38.76
N ASN A 372 21.95 0.08 37.73
CA ASN A 372 21.50 -1.01 36.87
C ASN A 372 22.28 -2.32 37.08
N GLY A 373 23.06 -2.41 38.16
CA GLY A 373 23.97 -3.53 38.47
C GLY A 373 25.38 -3.38 37.88
N THR A 374 25.57 -2.54 36.85
CA THR A 374 26.88 -2.26 36.24
C THR A 374 27.30 -0.79 36.40
N TRP A 375 26.34 0.11 36.19
CA TRP A 375 26.47 1.56 36.29
C TRP A 375 25.67 2.08 37.48
N ASN A 376 26.24 3.05 38.17
CA ASN A 376 25.58 3.83 39.21
C ASN A 376 25.39 5.26 38.71
N PHE A 377 24.20 5.80 38.91
CA PHE A 377 23.78 7.09 38.38
C PHE A 377 23.47 8.07 39.52
N ARG A 378 23.76 9.36 39.28
CA ARG A 378 23.43 10.45 40.20
C ARG A 378 22.68 11.52 39.46
N TRP A 379 21.67 12.08 40.12
CA TRP A 379 20.72 13.02 39.56
C TRP A 379 20.77 14.34 40.33
N ASP A 380 20.36 15.45 39.69
CA ASP A 380 20.16 16.73 40.36
C ASP A 380 18.78 16.80 41.03
N TYR A 381 18.49 17.93 41.68
CA TYR A 381 17.25 18.12 42.43
C TYR A 381 16.00 18.29 41.53
N VAL A 382 16.17 18.52 40.22
CA VAL A 382 15.06 18.58 39.24
C VAL A 382 14.93 17.30 38.42
N GLY A 383 15.79 16.30 38.63
CA GLY A 383 15.71 14.99 38.00
C GLY A 383 16.55 14.80 36.74
N ARG A 384 17.57 15.63 36.50
CA ARG A 384 18.51 15.46 35.37
C ARG A 384 19.75 14.68 35.79
N MET A 385 20.25 13.78 34.94
CA MET A 385 21.39 12.92 35.28
C MET A 385 22.69 13.73 35.33
N LYS A 386 23.32 13.88 36.50
CA LYS A 386 24.62 14.59 36.64
C LYS A 386 25.84 13.71 36.42
N LYS A 387 25.72 12.41 36.67
CA LYS A 387 26.84 11.47 36.60
C LYS A 387 26.38 10.04 36.37
N ALA A 388 27.07 9.32 35.50
CA ALA A 388 27.08 7.87 35.42
C ALA A 388 28.50 7.36 35.80
N SER A 389 28.60 6.27 36.55
CA SER A 389 29.90 5.66 36.89
C SER A 389 29.81 4.15 37.09
N SER A 390 30.68 3.41 36.41
CA SER A 390 30.92 1.97 36.58
C SER A 390 32.26 1.75 37.30
N THR A 391 32.77 0.51 37.29
CA THR A 391 34.11 0.18 37.79
C THR A 391 35.24 0.60 36.85
N SER A 392 34.94 0.79 35.56
CA SER A 392 35.92 1.09 34.50
C SER A 392 35.76 2.48 33.88
N ALA A 393 34.61 3.13 34.05
CA ALA A 393 34.31 4.38 33.37
C ALA A 393 33.44 5.34 34.20
N THR A 394 33.43 6.61 33.81
CA THR A 394 32.63 7.70 34.38
C THR A 394 32.28 8.71 33.29
N ALA A 395 30.99 9.05 33.20
CA ALA A 395 30.47 10.20 32.46
C ALA A 395 29.90 11.23 33.43
N SER A 396 30.17 12.51 33.22
CA SER A 396 29.64 13.62 34.03
C SER A 396 29.01 14.67 33.13
N TYR A 397 27.86 15.19 33.57
CA TYR A 397 26.98 16.03 32.76
C TYR A 397 26.68 17.36 33.45
N GLY A 398 26.56 18.42 32.66
CA GLY A 398 26.04 19.71 33.09
C GLY A 398 24.91 20.19 32.21
N TYR A 399 24.01 20.97 32.79
CA TYR A 399 22.84 21.52 32.11
C TYR A 399 22.71 23.01 32.43
N ASP A 400 22.08 23.75 31.52
CA ASP A 400 21.71 25.15 31.72
C ASP A 400 20.44 25.29 32.61
N HIS A 401 19.80 26.46 32.54
CA HIS A 401 18.53 26.72 33.21
C HIS A 401 17.29 26.27 32.43
N THR A 402 17.42 25.91 31.14
CA THR A 402 16.31 25.43 30.30
C THR A 402 16.17 23.91 30.34
N GLY A 403 17.23 23.19 30.72
CA GLY A 403 17.27 21.72 30.70
C GLY A 403 18.26 21.15 29.70
N GLN A 404 18.79 21.96 28.79
CA GLN A 404 19.72 21.54 27.75
C GLN A 404 21.10 21.20 28.33
N ARG A 405 21.67 20.08 27.86
CA ARG A 405 23.04 19.65 28.20
C ARG A 405 24.05 20.66 27.63
N VAL A 406 24.91 21.19 28.51
CA VAL A 406 25.98 22.15 28.17
C VAL A 406 27.39 21.58 28.26
N PHE A 407 27.57 20.43 28.93
CA PHE A 407 28.81 19.66 28.81
C PHE A 407 28.61 18.16 29.04
N LEU A 408 29.52 17.39 28.46
CA LEU A 408 29.77 15.96 28.68
C LEU A 408 31.27 15.75 28.92
N ALA A 409 31.63 15.20 30.07
CA ALA A 409 33.00 14.84 30.43
C ALA A 409 33.09 13.33 30.73
N GLU A 410 33.84 12.59 29.91
CA GLU A 410 33.91 11.13 29.96
C GLU A 410 35.36 10.67 30.20
N ASN A 411 35.61 9.97 31.31
CA ASN A 411 36.93 9.45 31.67
C ASN A 411 38.04 10.53 31.56
N ASP A 412 39.13 10.20 30.86
CA ASP A 412 40.25 11.09 30.53
C ASP A 412 40.12 11.69 29.10
N LEU A 413 38.93 11.63 28.49
CA LEU A 413 38.66 12.27 27.20
C LEU A 413 38.52 13.79 27.35
N ALA A 414 38.66 14.50 26.23
CA ALA A 414 38.35 15.93 26.19
C ALA A 414 36.87 16.16 26.54
N THR A 415 36.60 17.15 27.38
CA THR A 415 35.21 17.55 27.70
C THR A 415 34.57 18.15 26.47
N THR A 416 33.48 17.55 26.00
CA THR A 416 32.61 18.14 24.98
C THR A 416 31.76 19.21 25.65
N THR A 417 31.78 20.41 25.08
CA THR A 417 30.97 21.56 25.52
C THR A 417 29.98 21.92 24.42
N TYR A 418 28.75 22.24 24.81
CA TYR A 418 27.66 22.54 23.89
C TYR A 418 27.22 23.99 24.08
N ALA A 419 27.20 24.76 23.01
CA ALA A 419 26.63 26.12 23.04
C ALA A 419 25.10 26.08 22.89
N ASN A 420 24.60 25.07 22.17
CA ASN A 420 23.20 24.71 21.97
C ASN A 420 23.15 23.33 21.27
N SER A 421 21.96 22.86 20.92
CA SER A 421 21.74 21.60 20.20
C SER A 421 22.33 21.51 18.78
N LEU A 422 22.88 22.59 18.21
CA LEU A 422 23.43 22.62 16.86
C LEU A 422 24.97 22.75 16.84
N TYR A 423 25.61 22.98 17.99
CA TYR A 423 27.01 23.39 18.06
C TYR A 423 27.71 22.85 19.31
N SER A 424 28.79 22.09 19.10
CA SER A 424 29.66 21.60 20.16
C SER A 424 31.15 21.81 19.86
N ILE A 425 31.96 21.79 20.92
CA ILE A 425 33.43 21.82 20.84
C ILE A 425 33.96 20.71 21.74
N SER A 426 34.85 19.87 21.20
CA SER A 426 35.64 18.90 21.97
C SER A 426 37.10 18.95 21.51
N SER A 427 38.03 19.14 22.44
CA SER A 427 39.44 19.39 22.14
C SER A 427 39.61 20.59 21.18
N ALA A 428 40.25 20.39 20.02
CA ALA A 428 40.40 21.40 18.95
C ALA A 428 39.33 21.28 17.84
N THR A 429 38.39 20.33 17.95
CA THR A 429 37.33 20.10 16.97
C THR A 429 36.09 20.88 17.37
N THR A 430 35.55 21.66 16.42
CA THR A 430 34.21 22.25 16.49
C THR A 430 33.28 21.48 15.58
N THR A 431 32.16 20.99 16.10
CA THR A 431 31.15 20.25 15.33
C THR A 431 29.88 21.07 15.22
N LYS A 432 29.32 21.15 14.01
CA LYS A 432 28.07 21.86 13.69
C LYS A 432 27.09 20.92 13.01
N HIS A 433 25.87 20.85 13.50
CA HIS A 433 24.80 20.09 12.86
C HIS A 433 23.89 21.03 12.05
N ILE A 434 23.67 20.68 10.78
CA ILE A 434 22.87 21.45 9.83
C ILE A 434 21.57 20.69 9.59
N PHE A 435 20.45 21.37 9.86
CA PHE A 435 19.10 20.82 9.68
C PHE A 435 18.37 21.53 8.55
N ALA A 436 17.60 20.78 7.77
CA ALA A 436 16.65 21.29 6.78
C ALA A 436 15.29 20.64 7.04
N ASN A 437 14.23 21.45 7.15
CA ASN A 437 12.87 20.98 7.46
C ASN A 437 12.81 20.01 8.67
N GLY A 438 13.58 20.28 9.72
CA GLY A 438 13.65 19.45 10.94
C GLY A 438 14.52 18.19 10.85
N GLN A 439 14.96 17.79 9.66
CA GLN A 439 15.82 16.63 9.43
C GLN A 439 17.30 17.03 9.45
N LEU A 440 18.17 16.22 10.07
CA LEU A 440 19.63 16.38 10.01
C LEU A 440 20.10 16.06 8.58
N VAL A 441 20.76 17.01 7.92
CA VAL A 441 21.24 16.84 6.53
C VAL A 441 22.75 16.93 6.38
N ALA A 442 23.46 17.55 7.33
CA ALA A 442 24.92 17.51 7.37
C ALA A 442 25.49 17.75 8.77
N THR A 443 26.66 17.19 9.03
CA THR A 443 27.51 17.48 10.18
C THR A 443 28.86 17.99 9.68
N ILE A 444 29.20 19.21 10.07
CA ILE A 444 30.43 19.91 9.67
C ILE A 444 31.40 19.89 10.84
N GLU A 445 32.61 19.38 10.63
CA GLU A 445 33.70 19.44 11.61
C GLU A 445 34.77 20.45 11.19
N VAL A 446 35.26 21.23 12.14
CA VAL A 446 36.31 22.23 11.93
C VAL A 446 37.45 21.96 12.90
N VAL A 447 38.63 21.67 12.37
CA VAL A 447 39.87 21.41 13.13
C VAL A 447 40.92 22.44 12.74
N GLY A 448 41.10 23.45 13.58
CA GLY A 448 41.97 24.60 13.29
C GLY A 448 41.43 25.44 12.11
N THR A 449 41.97 25.22 10.92
CA THR A 449 41.49 25.84 9.66
C THR A 449 40.95 24.83 8.64
N ALA A 450 41.10 23.53 8.90
CA ALA A 450 40.47 22.51 8.07
C ALA A 450 38.97 22.44 8.38
N THR A 451 38.14 22.26 7.36
CA THR A 451 36.69 22.05 7.48
C THR A 451 36.32 20.85 6.63
N THR A 452 35.57 19.91 7.20
CA THR A 452 35.01 18.75 6.51
C THR A 452 33.49 18.79 6.64
N THR A 453 32.77 18.51 5.54
CA THR A 453 31.31 18.36 5.56
C THR A 453 30.97 16.90 5.34
N ASN A 454 30.15 16.34 6.22
CA ASN A 454 29.63 14.99 6.08
C ASN A 454 28.10 15.10 5.93
N TYR A 455 27.55 14.59 4.84
CA TYR A 455 26.12 14.63 4.53
C TYR A 455 25.41 13.43 5.14
N VAL A 456 24.30 13.68 5.83
CA VAL A 456 23.59 12.68 6.62
C VAL A 456 22.31 12.25 5.91
N HIS A 457 22.23 10.97 5.58
CA HIS A 457 21.07 10.31 4.97
C HIS A 457 20.33 9.55 6.08
N THR A 458 19.18 10.08 6.51
CA THR A 458 18.44 9.55 7.67
C THR A 458 17.42 8.47 7.29
N ASP A 459 17.07 7.62 8.26
CA ASP A 459 15.91 6.73 8.19
C ASP A 459 14.55 7.48 8.33
N HIS A 460 13.44 6.74 8.32
CA HIS A 460 12.08 7.28 8.47
C HIS A 460 11.76 7.85 9.86
N LEU A 461 12.63 7.67 10.84
CA LEU A 461 12.55 8.24 12.19
C LEU A 461 13.53 9.41 12.38
N SER A 462 14.15 9.87 11.28
CA SER A 462 15.19 10.90 11.27
C SER A 462 16.48 10.51 12.03
N GLY A 463 16.70 9.21 12.27
CA GLY A 463 17.98 8.68 12.75
C GLY A 463 19.01 8.59 11.62
N SER A 464 20.27 8.92 11.89
CA SER A 464 21.32 8.81 10.87
C SER A 464 21.52 7.35 10.45
N SER A 465 21.49 7.08 9.14
CA SER A 465 21.59 5.71 8.59
C SER A 465 22.81 5.57 7.67
N VAL A 466 23.04 6.49 6.74
CA VAL A 466 24.28 6.51 5.95
C VAL A 466 24.84 7.92 5.96
N ILE A 467 26.17 8.04 5.99
CA ILE A 467 26.86 9.32 5.95
C ILE A 467 27.90 9.29 4.82
N THR A 468 27.91 10.34 4.00
CA THR A 468 28.86 10.52 2.89
C THR A 468 29.70 11.79 3.05
N ASP A 469 30.90 11.82 2.49
CA ASP A 469 31.74 13.02 2.46
C ASP A 469 31.35 14.02 1.34
N ASP A 470 32.16 15.07 1.17
CA ASP A 470 32.04 16.09 0.10
C ASP A 470 32.23 15.53 -1.33
N ASN A 471 32.75 14.30 -1.51
CA ASN A 471 32.86 13.62 -2.80
C ASN A 471 31.65 12.67 -3.07
N GLY A 472 30.84 12.40 -2.06
CA GLY A 472 29.76 11.41 -2.09
C GLY A 472 30.19 10.00 -1.68
N ASP A 473 31.43 9.82 -1.21
CA ASP A 473 31.93 8.53 -0.74
C ASP A 473 31.39 8.23 0.68
N VAL A 474 31.00 6.99 0.95
CA VAL A 474 30.44 6.58 2.24
C VAL A 474 31.52 6.55 3.33
N VAL A 475 31.33 7.33 4.39
CA VAL A 475 32.24 7.42 5.55
C VAL A 475 31.70 6.74 6.80
N GLN A 476 30.38 6.55 6.92
CA GLN A 476 29.81 5.75 8.00
C GLN A 476 28.47 5.13 7.60
N VAL A 477 28.24 3.89 8.05
CA VAL A 477 26.99 3.15 7.89
C VAL A 477 26.44 2.75 9.26
N LEU A 478 25.18 3.10 9.51
CA LEU A 478 24.46 2.93 10.77
C LEU A 478 23.12 2.19 10.52
N ASP A 479 22.82 1.24 11.38
CA ASP A 479 21.51 0.58 11.40
C ASP A 479 21.14 0.12 12.81
N TYR A 480 19.85 0.03 13.11
CA TYR A 480 19.35 -0.12 14.48
C TYR A 480 18.44 -1.33 14.65
N TYR A 481 18.58 -2.01 15.79
CA TYR A 481 17.48 -2.81 16.35
C TYR A 481 16.32 -1.88 16.74
N PRO A 482 15.06 -2.36 16.81
CA PRO A 482 13.88 -1.50 16.90
C PRO A 482 13.90 -0.44 18.00
N PHE A 483 14.48 -0.75 19.17
CA PHE A 483 14.57 0.18 20.31
C PHE A 483 15.85 1.07 20.30
N GLY A 484 16.55 1.16 19.16
CA GLY A 484 17.69 2.05 18.97
C GLY A 484 19.05 1.50 19.36
N ALA A 485 19.17 0.20 19.62
CA ALA A 485 20.47 -0.42 19.86
C ALA A 485 21.17 -0.62 18.51
N LEU A 486 22.44 -0.26 18.40
CA LEU A 486 23.19 -0.39 17.16
C LEU A 486 23.25 -1.86 16.71
N ARG A 487 22.84 -2.11 15.47
CA ARG A 487 23.06 -3.36 14.74
C ARG A 487 24.30 -3.23 13.85
N VAL A 488 24.43 -2.10 13.15
CA VAL A 488 25.57 -1.74 12.30
C VAL A 488 26.11 -0.39 12.76
N ASP A 489 27.43 -0.27 12.86
CA ASP A 489 28.15 0.98 13.13
C ASP A 489 29.54 0.89 12.45
N ASN A 490 29.51 0.89 11.11
CA ASN A 490 30.68 0.73 10.27
C ASN A 490 31.18 2.12 9.89
N GLN A 491 32.03 2.69 10.74
CA GLN A 491 32.69 3.99 10.56
C GLN A 491 34.05 3.86 9.84
N ASP A 492 34.45 4.91 9.13
CA ASP A 492 35.83 5.11 8.68
C ASP A 492 36.76 5.47 9.87
N THR A 493 38.00 5.88 9.58
CA THR A 493 38.97 6.27 10.62
C THR A 493 38.87 7.72 11.09
N ASN A 494 38.07 8.56 10.41
CA ASN A 494 38.13 10.02 10.51
C ASN A 494 36.84 10.65 11.06
N PHE A 495 35.69 9.98 10.92
CA PHE A 495 34.39 10.51 11.32
C PHE A 495 33.54 9.49 12.12
N ASN A 496 32.72 9.98 13.04
CA ASN A 496 31.71 9.19 13.76
C ASN A 496 30.58 10.11 14.24
N GLU A 497 29.44 10.04 13.56
CA GLU A 497 28.25 10.83 13.88
C GLU A 497 27.76 10.51 15.30
N LYS A 498 27.51 11.55 16.10
CA LYS A 498 26.96 11.40 17.46
C LYS A 498 25.43 11.39 17.45
N ARG A 499 24.79 12.00 16.45
CA ARG A 499 23.35 12.01 16.24
C ARG A 499 22.89 10.71 15.58
N LYS A 500 22.72 9.67 16.39
CA LYS A 500 22.38 8.31 15.93
C LYS A 500 20.85 8.10 15.92
N PHE A 501 20.35 7.15 16.71
CA PHE A 501 18.95 6.72 16.68
C PHE A 501 17.96 7.87 16.91
N THR A 502 17.03 8.08 15.97
CA THR A 502 16.01 9.14 15.99
C THR A 502 16.56 10.57 16.16
N GLY A 503 17.82 10.80 15.79
CA GLY A 503 18.50 12.08 15.96
C GLY A 503 18.97 12.39 17.39
N TYR A 504 18.91 11.41 18.30
CA TYR A 504 19.48 11.55 19.65
C TYR A 504 21.01 11.55 19.62
N GLU A 505 21.62 12.26 20.57
CA GLU A 505 23.06 12.17 20.78
C GLU A 505 23.39 10.89 21.57
N TYR A 506 24.23 10.03 21.02
CA TYR A 506 24.64 8.76 21.64
C TYR A 506 25.92 8.93 22.47
N ASP A 507 25.81 8.68 23.78
CA ASP A 507 26.92 8.73 24.73
C ASP A 507 27.69 7.40 24.72
N ASP A 508 28.72 7.30 23.88
CA ASP A 508 29.50 6.07 23.67
C ASP A 508 29.96 5.38 24.96
N SER A 509 30.36 6.14 25.99
CA SER A 509 30.88 5.54 27.23
C SER A 509 29.82 4.82 28.06
N THR A 510 28.55 5.25 27.98
CA THR A 510 27.44 4.69 28.78
C THR A 510 26.49 3.82 27.95
N GLY A 511 26.51 3.98 26.62
CA GLY A 511 25.54 3.37 25.70
C GLY A 511 24.13 3.91 25.90
N LEU A 512 23.98 5.18 26.28
CA LEU A 512 22.70 5.87 26.45
C LEU A 512 22.48 6.88 25.33
N ASN A 513 21.24 7.02 24.88
CA ASN A 513 20.80 8.09 24.02
C ASN A 513 20.34 9.28 24.88
N TYR A 514 20.91 10.46 24.68
CA TYR A 514 20.44 11.71 25.27
C TYR A 514 19.26 12.27 24.46
N ALA A 515 18.07 12.25 25.07
CA ALA A 515 16.83 12.67 24.42
C ALA A 515 16.44 14.13 24.68
N GLY A 516 17.17 14.85 25.54
CA GLY A 516 16.79 16.20 26.00
C GLY A 516 16.47 16.21 27.50
N ALA A 517 15.24 15.87 27.88
CA ALA A 517 14.83 15.80 29.29
C ALA A 517 15.24 14.47 29.96
N ARG A 518 15.31 13.38 29.19
CA ARG A 518 15.61 12.01 29.67
C ARG A 518 16.80 11.38 28.95
N TYR A 519 17.29 10.28 29.51
CA TYR A 519 18.24 9.38 28.86
C TYR A 519 17.55 8.05 28.57
N GLN A 520 17.54 7.64 27.30
CA GLN A 520 17.01 6.38 26.82
C GLN A 520 18.14 5.33 26.81
N ASN A 521 17.85 4.14 27.34
CA ASN A 521 18.75 3.00 27.23
C ASN A 521 18.26 2.09 26.08
N PRO A 522 18.94 2.10 24.92
CA PRO A 522 18.47 1.39 23.74
C PRO A 522 18.51 -0.13 23.91
N ALA A 523 19.56 -0.65 24.55
CA ALA A 523 19.67 -2.07 24.86
C ALA A 523 18.53 -2.56 25.77
N LYS A 524 18.09 -1.76 26.75
CA LYS A 524 16.96 -2.09 27.64
C LYS A 524 15.58 -1.64 27.11
N GLY A 525 15.54 -0.89 26.01
CA GLY A 525 14.33 -0.40 25.34
C GLY A 525 13.45 0.53 26.17
N ARG A 526 14.06 1.38 27.02
CA ARG A 526 13.33 2.23 27.97
C ARG A 526 14.13 3.43 28.45
N PHE A 527 13.45 4.42 28.98
CA PHE A 527 14.07 5.53 29.70
C PHE A 527 14.64 5.11 31.07
N THR A 528 15.62 5.88 31.53
CA THR A 528 16.29 5.71 32.84
C THR A 528 15.62 6.50 33.98
N SER A 529 14.60 7.29 33.67
CA SER A 529 13.79 8.08 34.61
C SER A 529 12.33 8.08 34.16
N GLN A 530 11.43 8.45 35.07
CA GLN A 530 10.04 8.75 34.71
C GLN A 530 9.96 9.98 33.79
N ASP A 531 8.86 10.06 33.04
CA ASP A 531 8.50 11.20 32.22
C ASP A 531 8.18 12.45 33.06
N PRO A 532 8.94 13.55 32.94
CA PRO A 532 8.61 14.78 33.65
C PRO A 532 7.28 15.40 33.17
N ALA A 533 6.90 15.22 31.90
CA ALA A 533 5.64 15.73 31.37
C ALA A 533 4.42 15.06 32.04
N SER A 534 4.56 13.85 32.60
CA SER A 534 3.48 13.20 33.36
C SER A 534 3.09 13.95 34.65
N ARG A 535 4.00 14.76 35.19
CA ARG A 535 3.75 15.68 36.32
C ARG A 535 3.22 17.04 35.83
N ASP A 536 3.77 17.52 34.71
CA ASP A 536 3.56 18.91 34.26
C ASP A 536 2.29 19.06 33.39
N VAL A 537 1.87 17.99 32.70
CA VAL A 537 0.62 17.89 31.92
C VAL A 537 -0.07 16.53 32.14
N PRO A 538 -0.49 16.18 33.38
CA PRO A 538 -1.01 14.84 33.71
C PRO A 538 -2.25 14.41 32.90
N GLU A 539 -3.02 15.37 32.39
CA GLU A 539 -4.24 15.12 31.61
C GLU A 539 -3.96 14.39 30.29
N SER A 540 -2.84 14.66 29.61
CA SER A 540 -2.48 13.97 28.36
C SER A 540 -2.11 12.51 28.60
N PHE A 541 -1.47 12.21 29.74
CA PHE A 541 -1.10 10.86 30.17
C PHE A 541 -2.32 10.05 30.64
N LEU A 542 -3.33 10.71 31.20
CA LEU A 542 -4.61 10.07 31.56
C LEU A 542 -5.51 9.79 30.35
N ALA A 543 -5.41 10.59 29.29
CA ALA A 543 -6.14 10.37 28.03
C ALA A 543 -5.63 9.16 27.24
N ASP A 544 -4.37 8.75 27.42
CA ASP A 544 -3.77 7.58 26.80
C ASP A 544 -3.14 6.65 27.85
N PRO A 545 -3.88 5.63 28.35
CA PRO A 545 -3.39 4.73 29.39
C PRO A 545 -2.07 4.01 29.10
N GLN A 546 -1.61 3.93 27.84
CA GLN A 546 -0.28 3.38 27.55
C GLN A 546 0.87 4.31 27.96
N GLN A 547 0.65 5.63 28.00
CA GLN A 547 1.65 6.61 28.43
C GLN A 547 1.85 6.62 29.96
N LEU A 548 0.92 6.04 30.73
CA LEU A 548 1.10 5.83 32.17
C LEU A 548 2.33 4.96 32.50
N ASN A 549 2.81 4.14 31.56
CA ASN A 549 4.18 3.62 31.62
C ASN A 549 5.19 4.71 31.25
N MET A 550 5.50 5.55 32.24
CA MET A 550 6.43 6.68 32.18
C MET A 550 7.89 6.32 31.84
N TYR A 551 8.24 5.03 31.71
CA TYR A 551 9.57 4.57 31.27
C TYR A 551 9.56 4.01 29.84
N ALA A 552 8.40 3.71 29.25
CA ALA A 552 8.31 3.13 27.92
C ALA A 552 8.82 4.11 26.86
N TYR A 553 9.72 3.65 25.99
CA TYR A 553 10.06 4.41 24.80
C TYR A 553 8.98 4.21 23.73
N GLY A 554 8.45 5.30 23.16
CA GLY A 554 7.52 5.27 22.03
C GLY A 554 6.29 4.37 22.24
N ARG A 555 5.69 4.32 23.44
CA ARG A 555 4.57 3.41 23.80
C ARG A 555 4.85 1.91 23.54
N ASN A 556 6.12 1.50 23.50
CA ASN A 556 6.59 0.19 23.02
C ASN A 556 6.34 -0.09 21.51
N ASN A 557 6.14 0.95 20.70
CA ASN A 557 6.07 0.91 19.24
C ASN A 557 7.19 1.79 18.64
N PRO A 558 8.47 1.39 18.81
CA PRO A 558 9.61 2.26 18.49
C PRO A 558 9.90 2.35 16.97
N VAL A 559 9.23 1.53 16.16
CA VAL A 559 9.33 1.52 14.69
C VAL A 559 8.47 2.64 14.08
N ASN A 560 7.40 3.06 14.77
CA ASN A 560 6.45 4.05 14.27
C ASN A 560 6.40 5.32 15.11
N LEU A 561 6.99 5.35 16.31
CA LEU A 561 6.91 6.46 17.27
C LEU A 561 8.29 6.87 17.77
N VAL A 562 8.51 8.19 17.87
CA VAL A 562 9.75 8.82 18.36
C VAL A 562 9.43 9.74 19.54
N ASP A 563 10.42 10.13 20.36
CA ASP A 563 10.23 11.09 21.46
C ASP A 563 11.34 12.15 21.45
N PRO A 564 11.30 13.15 20.55
CA PRO A 564 12.48 13.98 20.24
C PRO A 564 12.96 14.88 21.38
N THR A 565 12.15 15.07 22.42
CA THR A 565 12.51 15.84 23.63
C THR A 565 12.74 14.97 24.86
N GLY A 566 12.41 13.68 24.80
CA GLY A 566 12.39 12.83 25.98
C GLY A 566 11.24 13.19 26.94
N GLU A 567 10.12 13.70 26.43
CA GLU A 567 8.93 14.13 27.19
C GLU A 567 7.61 13.90 26.42
N TYR A 568 7.66 13.85 25.08
CA TYR A 568 6.48 13.85 24.23
C TYR A 568 6.68 12.96 23.01
N ILE A 569 5.88 11.90 22.96
CA ILE A 569 5.90 10.94 21.88
C ILE A 569 5.24 11.56 20.64
N LEU A 570 6.03 11.74 19.58
CA LEU A 570 5.56 12.11 18.25
C LEU A 570 5.21 10.90 17.42
N PHE A 571 4.18 11.09 16.60
CA PHE A 571 3.72 10.18 15.55
C PHE A 571 4.19 10.73 14.20
N PRO A 572 5.35 10.33 13.65
CA PRO A 572 5.99 10.98 12.49
C PRO A 572 5.16 10.98 11.20
N LYS A 573 4.15 10.08 11.12
CA LYS A 573 3.19 10.02 10.00
C LYS A 573 1.71 9.94 10.42
N PHE A 574 1.41 9.84 11.72
CA PHE A 574 0.03 9.63 12.21
C PHE A 574 -0.58 10.80 12.98
N ARG A 575 0.21 11.80 13.37
CA ARG A 575 -0.32 12.92 14.16
C ARG A 575 -1.44 13.65 13.42
N ALA A 576 -1.25 13.95 12.13
CA ALA A 576 -2.27 14.60 11.30
C ALA A 576 -3.63 13.88 11.36
N GLY A 577 -3.68 12.58 11.06
CA GLY A 577 -4.94 11.84 11.04
C GLY A 577 -5.58 11.65 12.43
N LEU A 578 -4.76 11.64 13.48
CA LEU A 578 -5.23 11.55 14.86
C LEU A 578 -5.72 12.91 15.40
N ASP A 579 -5.02 14.00 15.05
CA ASP A 579 -5.42 15.38 15.34
C ASP A 579 -6.77 15.72 14.67
N ILE A 580 -7.00 15.27 13.42
CA ILE A 580 -8.33 15.37 12.79
C ILE A 580 -9.37 14.56 13.56
N ARG A 581 -9.14 13.26 13.83
CA ARG A 581 -10.12 12.41 14.53
C ARG A 581 -10.49 12.91 15.93
N PHE A 582 -9.52 13.40 16.72
CA PHE A 582 -9.79 13.94 18.05
C PHE A 582 -10.47 15.31 18.02
N ASN A 583 -10.17 16.16 17.02
CA ASN A 583 -10.76 17.49 16.91
C ASN A 583 -11.93 17.56 15.91
N ARG A 584 -12.44 16.43 15.39
CA ARG A 584 -13.46 16.41 14.32
C ARG A 584 -14.69 17.25 14.62
N GLU A 585 -15.16 17.24 15.86
CA GLU A 585 -16.30 18.07 16.28
C GLU A 585 -15.92 19.55 16.37
N ASN A 586 -14.72 19.89 16.87
CA ASN A 586 -14.22 21.27 16.86
C ASN A 586 -14.07 21.80 15.42
N ILE A 587 -13.62 20.96 14.49
CA ILE A 587 -13.45 21.31 13.07
C ILE A 587 -14.80 21.49 12.36
N LYS A 588 -15.76 20.57 12.56
CA LYS A 588 -17.14 20.72 12.05
C LYS A 588 -17.82 21.98 12.61
N ASN A 589 -17.69 22.21 13.92
CA ASN A 589 -18.23 23.39 14.60
C ASN A 589 -17.55 24.69 14.14
N ALA A 590 -16.25 24.66 13.86
CA ALA A 590 -15.53 25.80 13.30
C ALA A 590 -15.97 26.13 11.87
N ALA A 591 -16.02 25.13 10.98
CA ALA A 591 -16.46 25.31 9.60
C ALA A 591 -17.90 25.87 9.52
N SER A 592 -18.83 25.28 10.28
CA SER A 592 -20.25 25.71 10.31
C SER A 592 -20.52 27.12 10.83
N ARG A 593 -19.52 27.83 11.38
CA ARG A 593 -19.63 29.26 11.70
C ARG A 593 -19.53 30.17 10.47
N TYR A 594 -19.05 29.65 9.34
CA TYR A 594 -18.77 30.40 8.13
C TYR A 594 -19.55 29.81 6.94
N PRO A 595 -20.20 30.63 6.10
CA PRO A 595 -21.17 30.15 5.11
C PRO A 595 -20.54 29.31 3.98
N ASP A 596 -19.31 29.62 3.58
CA ASP A 596 -18.66 29.03 2.41
C ASP A 596 -17.55 28.03 2.76
N VAL A 597 -17.26 27.83 4.05
CA VAL A 597 -16.17 26.96 4.52
C VAL A 597 -16.66 25.52 4.69
N ARG A 598 -16.13 24.61 3.88
CA ARG A 598 -16.37 23.18 4.03
C ARG A 598 -15.45 22.57 5.10
N ALA A 599 -16.01 21.68 5.92
CA ALA A 599 -15.28 21.02 7.01
C ALA A 599 -14.18 20.07 6.51
N ASP A 600 -14.36 19.45 5.35
CA ASP A 600 -13.38 18.56 4.71
C ASP A 600 -12.17 19.33 4.18
N ILE A 601 -12.37 20.47 3.51
CA ILE A 601 -11.28 21.34 3.05
C ILE A 601 -10.52 21.96 4.24
N LEU A 602 -11.22 22.42 5.29
CA LEU A 602 -10.58 22.90 6.53
C LEU A 602 -9.75 21.78 7.19
N ALA A 603 -10.32 20.59 7.32
CA ALA A 603 -9.63 19.44 7.86
C ALA A 603 -8.46 18.99 6.98
N ALA A 604 -8.53 19.08 5.66
CA ALA A 604 -7.45 18.72 4.75
C ALA A 604 -6.28 19.70 4.80
N ASN A 605 -6.55 21.00 4.97
CA ASN A 605 -5.53 22.00 5.26
C ASN A 605 -4.83 21.72 6.60
N ILE A 606 -5.60 21.49 7.67
CA ILE A 606 -5.04 21.11 8.98
C ILE A 606 -4.23 19.80 8.86
N TYR A 607 -4.74 18.81 8.14
CA TYR A 607 -4.09 17.52 7.93
C TYR A 607 -2.74 17.70 7.20
N GLU A 608 -2.70 18.49 6.12
CA GLU A 608 -1.46 18.73 5.37
C GLU A 608 -0.45 19.63 6.07
N GLU A 609 -0.87 20.63 6.86
CA GLU A 609 0.05 21.34 7.77
C GLU A 609 0.63 20.36 8.82
N ARG A 610 -0.20 19.48 9.39
CA ARG A 610 0.22 18.48 10.38
C ARG A 610 1.00 17.29 9.80
N ARG A 611 0.91 17.04 8.49
CA ARG A 611 1.61 15.97 7.75
C ARG A 611 2.91 16.46 7.13
N GLY A 612 2.93 17.69 6.63
CA GLY A 612 4.12 18.41 6.19
C GLY A 612 5.06 18.78 7.33
N ALA A 613 4.57 18.75 8.57
CA ALA A 613 5.36 18.88 9.80
C ALA A 613 6.28 17.67 10.07
N LEU A 614 7.24 17.45 9.18
CA LEU A 614 8.60 17.02 9.57
C LEU A 614 9.35 18.14 10.34
N ASN A 615 8.70 19.29 10.61
CA ASN A 615 9.16 20.27 11.59
C ASN A 615 9.24 19.61 12.99
N VAL A 616 10.37 18.94 13.25
CA VAL A 616 10.73 18.34 14.53
C VAL A 616 11.10 19.45 15.51
N ASN A 617 10.10 20.22 15.93
CA ASN A 617 10.21 21.17 17.03
C ASN A 617 8.99 21.00 17.93
N PHE A 618 9.06 20.08 18.89
CA PHE A 618 8.24 20.23 20.10
C PHE A 618 8.61 21.50 20.88
N ILE A 619 9.82 22.02 20.60
CA ILE A 619 10.27 23.37 20.95
C ILE A 619 9.24 24.42 20.48
N ASP A 620 8.65 24.30 19.27
CA ASP A 620 7.74 25.32 18.68
C ASP A 620 6.48 25.56 19.52
N THR A 621 5.80 24.54 20.05
CA THR A 621 4.59 24.80 20.89
C THR A 621 4.91 25.69 22.10
N TYR A 622 6.16 25.69 22.59
CA TYR A 622 6.63 26.59 23.65
C TYR A 622 7.29 27.86 23.08
N THR A 623 8.16 27.79 22.06
CA THR A 623 8.86 28.95 21.48
C THR A 623 8.03 29.79 20.53
N ASP A 624 6.90 29.30 20.03
CA ASP A 624 5.92 30.09 19.28
C ASP A 624 5.06 30.91 20.25
N VAL A 625 4.68 30.32 21.37
CA VAL A 625 4.00 31.02 22.48
C VAL A 625 4.95 32.03 23.12
N TYR A 626 6.18 31.64 23.46
CA TYR A 626 7.20 32.53 24.01
C TYR A 626 7.77 33.53 23.00
N GLY A 627 7.92 33.15 21.73
CA GLY A 627 8.30 34.04 20.64
C GLY A 627 7.21 35.07 20.37
N GLY A 628 5.95 34.63 20.37
CA GLY A 628 4.77 35.50 20.33
C GLY A 628 4.74 36.49 21.50
N LEU A 629 5.04 36.03 22.73
CA LEU A 629 5.19 36.85 23.93
C LEU A 629 6.36 37.84 23.82
N LEU A 630 7.44 37.47 23.13
CA LEU A 630 8.65 38.29 22.90
C LEU A 630 8.57 39.20 21.66
N GLY A 631 7.51 39.09 20.84
CA GLY A 631 7.26 40.00 19.71
C GLY A 631 7.41 39.38 18.31
N ILE A 632 7.80 38.11 18.19
CA ILE A 632 8.02 37.36 16.94
C ILE A 632 6.69 36.84 16.37
N ASP A 633 6.53 36.83 15.05
CA ASP A 633 5.32 36.34 14.37
C ASP A 633 5.42 34.84 14.06
N THR A 634 4.78 34.04 14.89
CA THR A 634 4.94 32.58 15.01
C THR A 634 3.64 31.84 14.72
N SER A 635 3.73 30.59 14.24
CA SER A 635 2.59 29.76 13.83
C SER A 635 2.13 28.85 14.96
N ILE A 636 0.92 29.05 15.50
CA ILE A 636 0.48 28.39 16.74
C ILE A 636 -0.68 27.42 16.47
N GLY A 637 -0.71 26.31 17.22
CA GLY A 637 -1.89 25.47 17.44
C GLY A 637 -2.30 24.53 16.29
N LEU A 638 -3.57 24.11 16.31
CA LEU A 638 -4.11 23.01 15.49
C LEU A 638 -3.82 23.15 13.99
N GLY A 639 -4.12 24.30 13.39
CA GLY A 639 -3.90 24.62 11.98
C GLY A 639 -2.68 25.50 11.69
N GLN A 640 -1.72 25.59 12.62
CA GLN A 640 -0.42 26.26 12.45
C GLN A 640 -0.51 27.73 11.98
N ILE A 641 -1.44 28.49 12.56
CA ILE A 641 -1.80 29.84 12.09
C ILE A 641 -0.88 30.89 12.72
N ARG A 642 -0.34 31.81 11.91
CA ARG A 642 0.49 32.92 12.39
C ARG A 642 -0.32 33.95 13.19
N ILE A 643 0.28 34.52 14.23
CA ILE A 643 -0.31 35.59 15.05
C ILE A 643 -0.76 36.77 14.16
N SER A 644 0.07 37.21 13.21
CA SER A 644 -0.26 38.29 12.28
C SER A 644 -1.44 37.96 11.37
N THR A 645 -1.49 36.73 10.85
CA THR A 645 -2.59 36.23 10.01
C THR A 645 -3.91 36.23 10.78
N ALA A 646 -3.91 35.68 11.99
CA ALA A 646 -5.08 35.67 12.86
C ALA A 646 -5.53 37.10 13.23
N GLN A 647 -4.58 37.99 13.53
CA GLN A 647 -4.90 39.38 13.87
C GLN A 647 -5.39 40.19 12.66
N ASN A 648 -4.92 39.89 11.43
CA ASN A 648 -5.45 40.47 10.20
C ASN A 648 -6.89 40.00 9.92
N ALA A 649 -7.20 38.72 10.15
CA ALA A 649 -8.56 38.20 10.02
C ALA A 649 -9.53 38.81 11.07
N ALA A 650 -9.08 38.98 12.31
CA ALA A 650 -9.84 39.71 13.35
C ALA A 650 -10.08 41.19 12.97
N ASN A 651 -9.03 41.90 12.54
CA ASN A 651 -9.12 43.31 12.11
C ASN A 651 -10.04 43.51 10.90
N ALA A 652 -10.15 42.49 10.04
CA ALA A 652 -11.07 42.48 8.90
C ALA A 652 -12.50 42.03 9.25
N GLY A 653 -12.79 41.73 10.53
CA GLY A 653 -14.13 41.46 11.04
C GLY A 653 -14.62 40.01 10.94
N TYR A 654 -13.75 39.05 10.60
CA TYR A 654 -14.15 37.64 10.44
C TYR A 654 -14.37 36.91 11.78
N PHE A 655 -13.81 37.43 12.88
CA PHE A 655 -14.12 36.97 14.24
C PHE A 655 -13.83 38.06 15.26
N ASP A 656 -14.48 37.97 16.42
CA ASP A 656 -14.25 38.85 17.57
C ASP A 656 -13.34 38.15 18.59
N VAL A 657 -12.17 38.74 18.83
CA VAL A 657 -11.15 38.24 19.77
C VAL A 657 -11.70 38.17 21.20
N ASP A 658 -12.56 39.12 21.59
CA ASP A 658 -13.09 39.20 22.95
C ASP A 658 -14.30 38.28 23.16
N GLN A 659 -14.96 37.80 22.10
CA GLN A 659 -16.02 36.78 22.19
C GLN A 659 -15.50 35.34 22.17
N LEU A 660 -14.32 35.10 21.60
CA LEU A 660 -13.68 33.78 21.62
C LEU A 660 -12.85 33.54 22.89
N TYR A 661 -12.53 34.59 23.65
CA TYR A 661 -11.70 34.53 24.85
C TYR A 661 -12.57 34.32 26.10
N ASP A 662 -12.42 33.19 26.78
CA ASP A 662 -13.14 32.93 28.03
C ASP A 662 -12.48 33.66 29.22
N ASP A 663 -13.26 34.51 29.89
CA ASP A 663 -12.82 35.43 30.94
C ASP A 663 -12.64 34.73 32.32
N THR A 664 -12.72 33.40 32.39
CA THR A 664 -12.63 32.61 33.63
C THR A 664 -11.28 32.69 34.36
N PHE A 665 -10.24 33.27 33.75
CA PHE A 665 -8.91 33.47 34.38
C PHE A 665 -8.37 34.90 34.27
N SER A 666 -9.05 35.85 34.89
CA SER A 666 -8.62 37.26 34.92
C SER A 666 -7.39 37.52 35.82
N PHE A 667 -6.21 37.65 35.20
CA PHE A 667 -5.13 38.48 35.78
C PHE A 667 -5.52 39.95 35.61
N GLY A 668 -5.92 40.60 36.71
CA GLY A 668 -6.56 41.93 36.69
C GLY A 668 -5.81 43.01 35.88
N GLY A 669 -6.35 43.32 34.70
CA GLY A 669 -5.87 44.36 33.80
C GLY A 669 -6.34 44.12 32.36
N ASN A 670 -6.38 45.17 31.53
CA ASN A 670 -6.64 45.03 30.09
C ASN A 670 -5.45 44.33 29.43
N MET A 671 -5.56 43.02 29.15
CA MET A 671 -4.52 42.31 28.39
C MET A 671 -4.39 42.88 26.96
N PRO A 672 -3.17 43.09 26.44
CA PRO A 672 -2.96 43.41 25.03
C PRO A 672 -3.58 42.35 24.11
N GLN A 673 -4.25 42.76 23.02
CA GLN A 673 -4.88 41.85 22.05
C GLN A 673 -3.96 40.70 21.57
N ARG A 674 -2.67 40.98 21.41
CA ARG A 674 -1.68 39.96 21.02
C ARG A 674 -1.59 38.80 22.00
N LEU A 675 -1.69 39.05 23.30
CA LEU A 675 -1.66 38.01 24.34
C LEU A 675 -2.94 37.17 24.33
N LYS A 676 -4.10 37.82 24.13
CA LYS A 676 -5.36 37.11 23.89
C LYS A 676 -5.25 36.20 22.67
N MET A 677 -4.70 36.70 21.56
CA MET A 677 -4.51 35.93 20.33
C MET A 677 -3.64 34.69 20.52
N ILE A 678 -2.51 34.82 21.24
CA ILE A 678 -1.62 33.67 21.54
C ILE A 678 -2.38 32.59 22.34
N HIS A 679 -3.18 32.99 23.32
CA HIS A 679 -4.00 32.07 24.10
C HIS A 679 -5.07 31.36 23.23
N LEU A 680 -5.79 32.12 22.40
CA LEU A 680 -6.80 31.58 21.48
C LEU A 680 -6.19 30.61 20.46
N LEU A 681 -5.01 30.92 19.92
CA LEU A 681 -4.34 30.02 18.99
C LEU A 681 -3.82 28.76 19.69
N ASN A 682 -3.48 28.80 20.97
CA ASN A 682 -3.01 27.63 21.72
C ASN A 682 -4.14 26.62 22.07
N ASN A 683 -5.40 27.06 22.10
CA ASN A 683 -6.56 26.17 22.29
C ASN A 683 -7.07 25.66 20.93
N ASN A 684 -7.20 24.34 20.78
CA ASN A 684 -7.59 23.69 19.52
C ASN A 684 -8.96 24.13 18.96
N GLU A 685 -9.95 24.41 19.82
CA GLU A 685 -11.29 24.83 19.37
C GLU A 685 -11.22 26.22 18.74
N THR A 686 -10.67 27.19 19.46
CA THR A 686 -10.51 28.57 19.00
C THR A 686 -9.52 28.67 17.84
N ASN A 687 -8.49 27.81 17.79
CA ASN A 687 -7.59 27.72 16.64
C ASN A 687 -8.32 27.20 15.37
N ALA A 688 -9.15 26.17 15.49
CA ALA A 688 -9.97 25.68 14.37
C ALA A 688 -10.92 26.78 13.85
N ILE A 689 -11.56 27.52 14.76
CA ILE A 689 -12.44 28.66 14.43
C ILE A 689 -11.67 29.75 13.66
N ILE A 690 -10.45 30.08 14.09
CA ILE A 690 -9.60 31.06 13.40
C ILE A 690 -9.13 30.54 12.03
N GLY A 691 -8.87 29.24 11.89
CA GLY A 691 -8.53 28.60 10.61
C GLY A 691 -9.70 28.66 9.61
N ALA A 692 -10.92 28.40 10.07
CA ALA A 692 -12.13 28.57 9.28
C ALA A 692 -12.35 30.05 8.89
N ALA A 693 -12.14 30.99 9.83
CA ALA A 693 -12.22 32.42 9.56
C ALA A 693 -11.23 32.88 8.47
N PHE A 694 -10.02 32.32 8.48
CA PHE A 694 -8.99 32.60 7.48
C PHE A 694 -9.37 32.02 6.11
N LEU A 695 -9.87 30.79 6.04
CA LEU A 695 -10.39 30.22 4.78
C LEU A 695 -11.55 31.05 4.20
N GLN A 696 -12.52 31.46 5.03
CA GLN A 696 -13.61 32.35 4.60
C GLN A 696 -13.05 33.66 4.03
N GLN A 697 -12.06 34.27 4.70
CA GLN A 697 -11.40 35.48 4.19
C GLN A 697 -10.74 35.27 2.81
N GLN A 698 -10.18 34.09 2.53
CA GLN A 698 -9.60 33.81 1.21
C GLN A 698 -10.70 33.56 0.16
N ILE A 699 -11.74 32.79 0.49
CA ILE A 699 -12.92 32.61 -0.38
C ILE A 699 -13.51 33.98 -0.77
N ASP A 700 -13.70 34.88 0.20
CA ASP A 700 -14.26 36.22 -0.02
C ASP A 700 -13.40 37.11 -0.92
N LYS A 701 -12.07 36.95 -0.93
CA LYS A 701 -11.16 37.65 -1.86
C LYS A 701 -11.17 37.03 -3.26
N TRP A 702 -11.21 35.69 -3.33
CA TRP A 702 -11.01 34.96 -4.58
C TRP A 702 -12.29 34.74 -5.40
N LYS A 703 -13.48 34.79 -4.78
CA LYS A 703 -14.77 34.56 -5.44
C LYS A 703 -15.08 35.47 -6.64
N GLU A 704 -14.48 36.67 -6.71
CA GLU A 704 -14.63 37.57 -7.86
C GLU A 704 -13.82 37.11 -9.09
N PHE A 705 -12.79 36.28 -8.88
CA PHE A 705 -11.86 35.77 -9.90
C PHE A 705 -12.10 34.29 -10.21
N ALA A 706 -12.43 33.50 -9.19
CA ALA A 706 -12.78 32.08 -9.24
C ALA A 706 -14.10 31.85 -8.49
N PRO A 707 -15.27 31.93 -9.17
CA PRO A 707 -16.58 31.86 -8.52
C PRO A 707 -16.83 30.58 -7.70
N ASP A 708 -16.22 29.47 -8.10
CA ASP A 708 -16.36 28.16 -7.45
C ASP A 708 -15.24 27.87 -6.42
N VAL A 709 -14.42 28.86 -6.04
CA VAL A 709 -13.24 28.67 -5.15
C VAL A 709 -13.57 27.96 -3.83
N ALA A 710 -14.77 28.13 -3.28
CA ALA A 710 -15.23 27.43 -2.08
C ALA A 710 -15.26 25.88 -2.22
N ASN A 711 -15.22 25.37 -3.46
CA ASN A 711 -15.19 23.94 -3.79
C ASN A 711 -13.85 23.47 -4.39
N ASP A 712 -12.84 24.34 -4.44
CA ASP A 712 -11.52 24.05 -4.99
C ASP A 712 -10.51 23.81 -3.85
N PRO A 713 -10.29 22.54 -3.42
CA PRO A 713 -9.37 22.23 -2.34
C PRO A 713 -7.91 22.50 -2.71
N GLU A 714 -7.56 22.47 -4.01
CA GLU A 714 -6.19 22.67 -4.49
C GLU A 714 -5.81 24.16 -4.43
N LEU A 715 -6.68 25.02 -4.96
CA LEU A 715 -6.51 26.47 -4.92
C LEU A 715 -6.60 26.98 -3.47
N LEU A 716 -7.60 26.54 -2.69
CA LEU A 716 -7.71 26.92 -1.28
C LEU A 716 -6.51 26.46 -0.46
N GLY A 717 -6.01 25.24 -0.69
CA GLY A 717 -4.78 24.76 -0.04
C GLY A 717 -3.57 25.63 -0.37
N SER A 718 -3.41 26.00 -1.64
CA SER A 718 -2.29 26.83 -2.09
C SER A 718 -2.31 28.24 -1.49
N ILE A 719 -3.50 28.85 -1.37
CA ILE A 719 -3.69 30.20 -0.78
C ILE A 719 -3.63 30.16 0.76
N TYR A 720 -4.07 29.07 1.39
CA TYR A 720 -3.94 28.87 2.83
C TYR A 720 -2.47 28.84 3.25
N ASN A 721 -1.63 28.14 2.47
CA ASN A 721 -0.21 27.98 2.77
C ASN A 721 0.67 29.18 2.36
N ASP A 722 0.37 29.86 1.23
CA ASP A 722 1.07 31.10 0.84
C ASP A 722 0.13 32.30 0.66
N SER A 723 0.07 33.13 1.71
CA SER A 723 -0.73 34.36 1.75
C SER A 723 -0.24 35.49 0.83
N ARG A 724 0.86 35.29 0.08
CA ARG A 724 1.34 36.22 -0.96
C ARG A 724 0.64 36.05 -2.31
N ASN A 725 -0.16 35.00 -2.49
CA ASN A 725 -0.96 34.80 -3.69
C ASN A 725 -2.06 35.87 -3.81
N ASP A 726 -1.85 36.87 -4.67
CA ASP A 726 -2.84 37.86 -5.06
C ASP A 726 -3.67 37.34 -6.25
N PRO A 727 -5.01 37.42 -6.23
CA PRO A 727 -5.84 37.08 -7.39
C PRO A 727 -5.46 37.82 -8.68
N ALA A 728 -4.87 39.01 -8.59
CA ALA A 728 -4.41 39.79 -9.73
C ALA A 728 -3.21 39.18 -10.47
N ASP A 729 -2.41 38.34 -9.81
CA ASP A 729 -1.23 37.68 -10.39
C ASP A 729 -1.57 36.33 -11.07
N GLY A 730 -2.86 35.98 -11.16
CA GLY A 730 -3.39 34.89 -11.97
C GLY A 730 -3.60 33.55 -11.24
N GLY A 731 -3.04 33.40 -10.04
CA GLY A 731 -3.17 32.21 -9.19
C GLY A 731 -2.39 31.00 -9.70
N PHE A 732 -1.64 30.37 -8.80
CA PHE A 732 -0.91 29.14 -9.09
C PHE A 732 -1.16 28.12 -8.00
N SER A 733 -1.51 26.90 -8.41
CA SER A 733 -1.40 25.73 -7.56
C SER A 733 0.05 25.55 -7.12
N ASN A 734 0.24 25.12 -5.89
CA ASN A 734 1.53 24.74 -5.34
C ASN A 734 1.48 23.30 -4.80
N PRO A 735 2.64 22.67 -4.55
CA PRO A 735 2.68 21.30 -4.06
C PRO A 735 1.98 21.06 -2.71
N PHE A 736 1.60 22.10 -1.96
CA PHE A 736 0.75 21.97 -0.78
C PHE A 736 -0.72 21.82 -1.18
N GLY A 737 -1.23 22.67 -2.08
CA GLY A 737 -2.58 22.55 -2.65
C GLY A 737 -2.88 21.19 -3.27
N GLU A 738 -1.96 20.69 -4.11
CA GLU A 738 -2.08 19.35 -4.71
C GLU A 738 -2.28 18.25 -3.66
N ARG A 739 -1.59 18.33 -2.52
CA ARG A 739 -1.74 17.36 -1.42
C ARG A 739 -3.01 17.55 -0.61
N VAL A 740 -3.50 18.79 -0.46
CA VAL A 740 -4.79 19.08 0.18
C VAL A 740 -5.90 18.43 -0.62
N ALA A 741 -5.91 18.63 -1.95
CA ALA A 741 -6.85 17.98 -2.86
C ALA A 741 -6.75 16.44 -2.78
N GLY A 742 -5.53 15.89 -2.85
CA GLY A 742 -5.28 14.45 -2.74
C GLY A 742 -5.59 13.81 -1.38
N SER A 743 -5.91 14.60 -0.34
CA SER A 743 -6.19 14.09 1.01
C SER A 743 -7.66 14.19 1.42
N ILE A 744 -8.55 14.74 0.58
CA ILE A 744 -9.97 14.94 0.89
C ILE A 744 -10.67 13.64 1.30
N ASP A 745 -10.54 12.56 0.51
CA ASP A 745 -11.22 11.28 0.80
C ASP A 745 -10.77 10.67 2.13
N ARG A 746 -9.46 10.70 2.39
CA ARG A 746 -8.89 10.23 3.66
C ARG A 746 -9.36 11.08 4.84
N VAL A 747 -9.52 12.37 4.64
CA VAL A 747 -9.97 13.29 5.69
C VAL A 747 -11.47 13.14 5.98
N ASN A 748 -12.29 12.84 4.97
CA ASN A 748 -13.70 12.50 5.16
C ASN A 748 -13.86 11.26 6.06
N GLU A 749 -13.10 10.18 5.81
CA GLU A 749 -13.05 8.98 6.67
C GLU A 749 -12.60 9.28 8.12
N LEU A 750 -11.87 10.39 8.35
CA LEU A 750 -11.40 10.82 9.67
C LEU A 750 -12.36 11.80 10.36
N LEU A 751 -13.32 12.38 9.62
CA LEU A 751 -14.36 13.25 10.14
C LEU A 751 -15.63 12.47 10.52
N GLU A 752 -15.88 11.32 9.92
CA GLU A 752 -16.91 10.35 10.33
C GLU A 752 -16.62 9.71 11.70
#